data_AF-A0A662XQR2-F1
#
_entry.id   AF-A0A662XQR2-F1
#
_cell.length_a   1.000
_cell.length_b   1.000
_cell.length_c   1.000
_cell.angle_alpha   90.00
_cell.angle_beta   90.00
_cell.angle_gamma   90.00
#
_symmetry.space_group_name_H-M   'P 1'
#
loop_
_entity.id
_entity.type
_entity.pdbx_description
1 polymer ?
#
loop_
_entity_poly.entity_id
_entity_poly.type
_entity_poly.pdbx_seq_one_letter_code
_entity_poly.pdbx_strand_id
1 'polypeptide(L)'
;MANRHSNGLGALPENDQYDQTPQSGGQYHQQLNADASQFGVSSSNPKKLLSQSTMDAQKTISELTKAQEHEDLGRISVHGWMHKQGSRKFKGPVAKSWRKRYFALEGAKMYYFHSDVDCRKYFNSRNGELVVGAVDLRDAFKLEQSERLDLPARGIVIHTRHRAWLVCPETDQDFTMWFDALEFTVMSAGSGNVVKRDLPNVRVYEMKGRFSYRFWYVIFVITALIELAGIVLWFPLGIEPCDQNYKTDTCAVIQQTYSDTIQCGDKPFNGVWNPPDWYHWSAGIEKVQCFKEPHVADWVSYFLFYLAEFISITLGFMYYLGMWKPVRRGARYLRDFEPHFPPEKWPTVDILLCHYAEPAEDTIATLEKIMSLDYPPHLFHVWICDDGYCKSKWEAGAKVPKVSVNYGVIEDAGDVRHEVAQFMYDRVCESYELEVDEWRKEHTSVKLPTNSNPRIMNRVDCAVGSVRDDYQYHGFPKLTFVGRIKPPVHHSKAGNINNVLYNEGACGRYAIILDNDMKPHEMFIQATLPFFFDAPQNSKITRCCAPGCGDLGKICCALCQNAGVPEPQIMYCSKDCYNASGHTKSSLHRRQTQNTMSERMMCASCGSQINKKKGLCRKCNRAVSQRQSGGAEFVGVSADDYSDHVSVNQVGYVQTPQYFEDCLQLRLGDPCGH
;
A
#
# COMPACT_ATOMS: atom_id res chain seq x y z
N MET A 1 0.67 -38.92 -41.90
CA MET A 1 0.89 -40.19 -42.61
C MET A 1 -0.17 -41.16 -42.15
N ALA A 2 -0.90 -41.74 -43.12
CA ALA A 2 -1.63 -43.03 -43.17
C ALA A 2 -2.25 -43.63 -41.88
N ASN A 3 -3.39 -44.34 -41.87
CA ASN A 3 -4.40 -44.71 -42.86
C ASN A 3 -5.55 -45.36 -42.07
N ARG A 4 -6.77 -45.11 -42.53
CA ARG A 4 -7.95 -45.99 -42.59
C ARG A 4 -7.71 -47.49 -42.31
N HIS A 5 -8.56 -48.13 -41.50
CA HIS A 5 -9.76 -48.84 -41.99
C HIS A 5 -10.65 -49.41 -40.86
N SER A 6 -11.86 -49.76 -41.31
CA SER A 6 -13.18 -49.88 -40.71
C SER A 6 -13.64 -51.31 -40.35
N ASN A 7 -14.81 -51.36 -39.70
CA ASN A 7 -15.82 -52.44 -39.58
C ASN A 7 -15.71 -53.33 -38.32
N GLY A 8 -16.78 -53.62 -37.58
CA GLY A 8 -18.21 -53.32 -37.72
C GLY A 8 -19.03 -54.30 -36.85
N LEU A 9 -20.24 -53.90 -36.47
CA LEU A 9 -21.43 -54.64 -35.97
C LEU A 9 -22.26 -53.56 -35.21
N GLY A 10 -23.38 -52.99 -35.66
CA GLY A 10 -24.55 -53.53 -36.37
C GLY A 10 -25.47 -54.23 -35.36
N ALA A 11 -26.75 -53.95 -35.16
CA ALA A 11 -27.72 -52.93 -35.60
C ALA A 11 -29.01 -53.16 -34.76
N LEU A 12 -29.95 -52.20 -34.76
CA LEU A 12 -31.44 -52.31 -34.81
C LEU A 12 -32.13 -51.09 -34.15
N PRO A 13 -33.35 -50.69 -34.60
CA PRO A 13 -33.49 -49.44 -35.35
C PRO A 13 -34.61 -48.47 -34.89
N GLU A 14 -34.48 -47.23 -35.38
CA GLU A 14 -35.50 -46.21 -35.69
C GLU A 14 -36.61 -46.75 -36.63
N ASN A 15 -37.76 -46.15 -36.93
CA ASN A 15 -38.53 -44.93 -36.65
C ASN A 15 -39.91 -45.19 -37.32
N ASP A 16 -40.90 -44.31 -37.12
CA ASP A 16 -41.83 -43.82 -38.18
C ASP A 16 -42.96 -43.02 -37.48
N GLN A 17 -43.42 -41.84 -37.89
CA GLN A 17 -43.21 -41.01 -39.09
C GLN A 17 -43.73 -39.59 -38.73
N TYR A 18 -43.00 -38.52 -39.08
CA TYR A 18 -43.30 -37.55 -40.17
C TYR A 18 -44.75 -36.98 -40.13
N ASP A 19 -45.05 -35.68 -40.27
CA ASP A 19 -44.39 -34.63 -41.03
C ASP A 19 -45.07 -33.24 -40.77
N GLN A 20 -44.47 -32.18 -41.32
CA GLN A 20 -45.01 -30.84 -41.61
C GLN A 20 -44.79 -29.68 -40.61
N THR A 21 -43.97 -28.73 -41.04
CA THR A 21 -44.05 -27.28 -40.75
C THR A 21 -44.51 -26.57 -42.03
N PRO A 22 -44.87 -25.25 -42.05
CA PRO A 22 -45.26 -24.31 -40.98
C PRO A 22 -46.55 -23.49 -41.32
N GLN A 23 -47.21 -22.86 -40.33
CA GLN A 23 -48.10 -21.71 -40.60
C GLN A 23 -47.96 -20.57 -39.57
N SER A 24 -48.19 -19.36 -40.07
CA SER A 24 -47.88 -18.05 -39.51
C SER A 24 -49.07 -17.39 -38.80
N GLY A 25 -48.77 -16.50 -37.83
CA GLY A 25 -49.36 -15.18 -37.60
C GLY A 25 -50.87 -14.95 -37.34
N GLY A 26 -51.79 -15.86 -37.66
CA GLY A 26 -53.23 -15.54 -37.74
C GLY A 26 -54.18 -16.37 -36.88
N GLN A 27 -53.74 -17.50 -36.33
CA GLN A 27 -54.67 -18.50 -35.73
C GLN A 27 -54.78 -18.45 -34.21
N TYR A 28 -53.93 -17.68 -33.51
CA TYR A 28 -54.06 -17.51 -32.06
C TYR A 28 -55.19 -16.55 -31.66
N HIS A 29 -55.60 -15.66 -32.57
CA HIS A 29 -56.60 -14.62 -32.29
C HIS A 29 -58.05 -15.03 -32.61
N GLN A 30 -58.28 -16.20 -33.22
CA GLN A 30 -59.64 -16.71 -33.51
C GLN A 30 -60.15 -17.72 -32.47
N GLN A 31 -59.28 -18.31 -31.65
CA GLN A 31 -59.69 -19.17 -30.53
C GLN A 31 -60.18 -18.37 -29.31
N LEU A 32 -59.68 -17.14 -29.11
CA LEU A 32 -60.09 -16.27 -27.99
C LEU A 32 -61.46 -15.59 -28.19
N ASN A 33 -62.02 -15.61 -29.40
CA ASN A 33 -63.31 -14.95 -29.70
C ASN A 33 -64.50 -15.93 -29.74
N ALA A 34 -64.29 -17.24 -29.60
CA ALA A 34 -65.36 -18.24 -29.59
C ALA A 34 -65.94 -18.47 -28.18
N ASP A 35 -65.13 -18.35 -27.12
CA ASP A 35 -65.57 -18.62 -25.73
C ASP A 35 -66.31 -17.45 -25.06
N ALA A 36 -66.46 -16.31 -25.73
CA ALA A 36 -67.17 -15.13 -25.21
C ALA A 36 -68.62 -15.01 -25.70
N SER A 37 -69.19 -16.05 -26.32
CA SER A 37 -70.56 -16.03 -26.87
C SER A 37 -71.56 -16.92 -26.12
N GLN A 38 -71.26 -17.33 -24.88
CA GLN A 38 -72.13 -18.25 -24.11
C GLN A 38 -72.72 -17.70 -22.80
N PHE A 39 -72.54 -16.41 -22.47
CA PHE A 39 -73.27 -15.76 -21.37
C PHE A 39 -73.77 -14.38 -21.80
N GLY A 40 -75.04 -14.31 -22.19
CA GLY A 40 -75.71 -13.06 -22.50
C GLY A 40 -75.95 -12.22 -21.25
N VAL A 41 -75.15 -11.16 -21.06
CA VAL A 41 -75.48 -10.01 -20.22
C VAL A 41 -75.02 -8.73 -20.92
N SER A 42 -75.96 -7.82 -21.10
CA SER A 42 -75.85 -6.50 -21.73
C SER A 42 -74.95 -5.52 -20.97
N SER A 43 -74.13 -4.78 -21.73
CA SER A 43 -73.52 -3.47 -21.46
C SER A 43 -73.38 -2.95 -20.02
N SER A 44 -72.14 -2.96 -19.47
CA SER A 44 -71.55 -1.78 -18.81
C SER A 44 -70.08 -1.99 -18.39
N ASN A 45 -69.18 -1.16 -18.93
CA ASN A 45 -67.84 -0.77 -18.46
C ASN A 45 -66.82 -1.84 -17.95
N PRO A 46 -65.78 -2.21 -18.73
CA PRO A 46 -64.69 -3.11 -18.30
C PRO A 46 -63.60 -2.46 -17.43
N LYS A 47 -63.74 -1.19 -17.05
CA LYS A 47 -62.73 -0.45 -16.28
C LYS A 47 -62.75 -0.67 -14.76
N LYS A 48 -63.76 -1.38 -14.21
CA LYS A 48 -63.86 -1.62 -12.75
C LYS A 48 -63.33 -2.97 -12.28
N LEU A 49 -63.23 -3.99 -13.14
CA LEU A 49 -62.72 -5.32 -12.71
C LEU A 49 -61.19 -5.39 -12.64
N LEU A 50 -60.46 -4.68 -13.51
CA LEU A 50 -58.99 -4.74 -13.54
C LEU A 50 -58.31 -4.07 -12.33
N SER A 51 -58.97 -3.07 -11.73
CA SER A 51 -58.44 -2.40 -10.52
C SER A 51 -58.65 -3.25 -9.27
N GLN A 52 -59.70 -4.06 -9.23
CA GLN A 52 -60.01 -4.89 -8.09
C GLN A 52 -59.09 -6.12 -8.05
N SER A 53 -58.85 -6.78 -9.20
CA SER A 53 -57.92 -7.91 -9.29
C SER A 53 -56.45 -7.53 -9.03
N THR A 54 -56.03 -6.31 -9.40
CA THR A 54 -54.68 -5.81 -9.09
C THR A 54 -54.53 -5.38 -7.63
N MET A 55 -55.56 -4.77 -7.03
CA MET A 55 -55.57 -4.49 -5.59
C MET A 55 -55.63 -5.76 -4.75
N ASP A 56 -56.40 -6.76 -5.18
CA ASP A 56 -56.49 -8.05 -4.52
C ASP A 56 -55.17 -8.80 -4.66
N ALA A 57 -54.54 -8.83 -5.84
CA ALA A 57 -53.20 -9.43 -6.01
C ALA A 57 -52.12 -8.73 -5.15
N GLN A 58 -52.14 -7.40 -5.03
CA GLN A 58 -51.22 -6.68 -4.13
C GLN A 58 -51.52 -6.96 -2.66
N LYS A 59 -52.79 -7.12 -2.28
CA LYS A 59 -53.18 -7.57 -0.93
C LYS A 59 -52.72 -8.99 -0.67
N THR A 60 -52.95 -9.93 -1.59
CA THR A 60 -52.53 -11.33 -1.45
C THR A 60 -51.01 -11.44 -1.39
N ILE A 61 -50.27 -10.68 -2.20
CA ILE A 61 -48.80 -10.61 -2.10
C ILE A 61 -48.40 -10.02 -0.74
N SER A 62 -49.05 -8.94 -0.27
CA SER A 62 -48.74 -8.37 1.05
C SER A 62 -49.10 -9.32 2.20
N GLU A 63 -50.15 -10.12 2.07
CA GLU A 63 -50.59 -11.10 3.06
C GLU A 63 -49.70 -12.35 3.04
N LEU A 64 -49.27 -12.83 1.87
CA LEU A 64 -48.28 -13.89 1.70
C LEU A 64 -46.91 -13.45 2.25
N THR A 65 -46.50 -12.21 2.00
CA THR A 65 -45.25 -11.66 2.57
C THR A 65 -45.36 -11.56 4.10
N LYS A 66 -46.52 -11.13 4.63
CA LYS A 66 -46.77 -11.09 6.08
C LYS A 66 -46.86 -12.49 6.71
N ALA A 67 -47.38 -13.48 5.99
CA ALA A 67 -47.47 -14.86 6.43
C ALA A 67 -46.09 -15.53 6.47
N GLN A 68 -45.25 -15.27 5.46
CA GLN A 68 -43.85 -15.71 5.41
C GLN A 68 -42.99 -14.99 6.49
N GLU A 69 -43.22 -13.69 6.73
CA GLU A 69 -42.66 -12.97 7.87
C GLU A 69 -43.09 -13.57 9.22
N HIS A 70 -44.31 -14.14 9.32
CA HIS A 70 -44.82 -14.79 10.54
C HIS A 70 -44.23 -16.18 10.80
N GLU A 71 -43.78 -16.90 9.77
CA GLU A 71 -43.08 -18.18 9.90
C GLU A 71 -41.59 -18.02 10.24
N ASP A 72 -40.94 -16.93 9.80
CA ASP A 72 -39.53 -16.63 10.11
C ASP A 72 -39.34 -15.84 11.43
N LEU A 73 -40.42 -15.37 12.04
CA LEU A 73 -40.42 -14.63 13.31
C LEU A 73 -39.97 -15.54 14.47
N GLY A 74 -38.76 -15.28 14.98
CA GLY A 74 -38.16 -15.96 16.14
C GLY A 74 -36.92 -16.80 15.81
N ARG A 75 -36.62 -17.00 14.52
CA ARG A 75 -35.43 -17.75 14.09
C ARG A 75 -34.26 -16.81 13.83
N ILE A 76 -33.30 -16.82 14.76
CA ILE A 76 -32.04 -16.09 14.60
C ILE A 76 -31.15 -16.88 13.63
N SER A 77 -30.69 -16.25 12.55
CA SER A 77 -29.78 -16.89 11.58
C SER A 77 -28.33 -16.87 12.07
N VAL A 78 -27.87 -15.72 12.56
CA VAL A 78 -26.54 -15.54 13.15
C VAL A 78 -26.63 -14.57 14.32
N HIS A 79 -25.84 -14.82 15.38
CA HIS A 79 -25.67 -13.92 16.50
C HIS A 79 -24.25 -13.96 17.05
N GLY A 80 -23.86 -12.92 17.80
CA GLY A 80 -22.51 -12.84 18.35
C GLY A 80 -22.11 -11.43 18.76
N TRP A 81 -20.94 -11.33 19.38
CA TRP A 81 -20.38 -10.04 19.77
C TRP A 81 -19.73 -9.33 18.58
N MET A 82 -20.02 -8.05 18.43
CA MET A 82 -19.31 -7.19 17.47
C MET A 82 -19.04 -5.82 18.07
N HIS A 83 -17.92 -5.22 17.67
CA HIS A 83 -17.60 -3.83 17.96
C HIS A 83 -18.28 -2.93 16.94
N LYS A 84 -19.19 -2.09 17.42
CA LYS A 84 -19.91 -1.12 16.59
C LYS A 84 -19.28 0.25 16.71
N GLN A 85 -19.16 0.96 15.59
CA GLN A 85 -18.78 2.36 15.63
C GLN A 85 -19.88 3.22 16.31
N GLY A 86 -19.50 3.98 17.33
CA GLY A 86 -20.37 4.92 18.04
C GLY A 86 -20.93 6.03 17.14
N SER A 87 -22.17 6.45 17.42
CA SER A 87 -22.76 7.64 16.77
C SER A 87 -22.20 8.90 17.45
N ARG A 88 -21.70 9.87 16.67
CA ARG A 88 -21.25 11.15 17.24
C ARG A 88 -22.44 11.88 17.86
N LYS A 89 -22.30 12.37 19.10
CA LYS A 89 -23.13 13.47 19.61
C LYS A 89 -22.45 14.84 19.51
N PHE A 90 -21.13 14.90 19.29
CA PHE A 90 -20.37 16.16 19.22
C PHE A 90 -19.46 16.21 17.98
N LYS A 91 -19.40 17.37 17.31
CA LYS A 91 -18.53 17.63 16.14
C LYS A 91 -17.16 18.10 16.64
N GLY A 92 -16.20 17.19 16.80
CA GLY A 92 -14.81 17.51 17.15
C GLY A 92 -13.81 16.44 16.67
N PRO A 93 -12.49 16.70 16.74
CA PRO A 93 -11.42 15.82 16.26
C PRO A 93 -11.03 14.71 17.27
N VAL A 94 -11.99 14.18 18.02
CA VAL A 94 -11.77 13.05 18.95
C VAL A 94 -12.12 11.73 18.24
N ALA A 95 -11.33 10.68 18.49
CA ALA A 95 -11.54 9.35 17.94
C ALA A 95 -12.98 8.86 18.18
N LYS A 96 -13.60 8.24 17.16
CA LYS A 96 -14.94 7.65 17.32
C LYS A 96 -14.83 6.48 18.28
N SER A 97 -15.59 6.49 19.38
CA SER A 97 -15.58 5.40 20.35
C SER A 97 -16.17 4.13 19.74
N TRP A 98 -15.51 3.01 20.06
CA TRP A 98 -15.98 1.66 19.74
C TRP A 98 -16.81 1.16 20.90
N ARG A 99 -17.95 0.52 20.59
CA ARG A 99 -18.82 -0.07 21.62
C ARG A 99 -19.05 -1.53 21.28
N LYS A 100 -18.62 -2.42 22.18
CA LYS A 100 -18.97 -3.84 22.12
C LYS A 100 -20.49 -3.98 22.33
N ARG A 101 -21.15 -4.68 21.42
CA ARG A 101 -22.60 -4.93 21.43
C ARG A 101 -22.86 -6.36 20.96
N TYR A 102 -23.91 -6.97 21.49
CA TYR A 102 -24.35 -8.28 21.04
C TYR A 102 -25.32 -8.10 19.88
N PHE A 103 -25.10 -8.76 18.76
CA PHE A 103 -25.94 -8.65 17.58
C PHE A 103 -26.67 -9.96 17.31
N ALA A 104 -27.86 -9.86 16.73
CA ALA A 104 -28.63 -11.00 16.25
C ALA A 104 -29.35 -10.63 14.94
N LEU A 105 -29.28 -11.51 13.95
CA LEU A 105 -29.91 -11.36 12.65
C LEU A 105 -31.19 -12.20 12.60
N GLU A 106 -32.34 -11.56 12.38
CA GLU A 106 -33.66 -12.19 12.21
C GLU A 106 -34.24 -11.71 10.87
N GLY A 107 -34.40 -12.64 9.92
CA GLY A 107 -34.81 -12.31 8.55
C GLY A 107 -33.90 -11.23 7.95
N ALA A 108 -34.50 -10.11 7.53
CA ALA A 108 -33.80 -8.96 6.95
C ALA A 108 -33.45 -7.85 7.97
N LYS A 109 -33.58 -8.09 9.28
CA LYS A 109 -33.28 -7.11 10.32
C LYS A 109 -32.18 -7.60 11.26
N MET A 110 -31.16 -6.77 11.41
CA MET A 110 -30.06 -7.03 12.33
C MET A 110 -30.22 -6.18 13.60
N TYR A 111 -30.55 -6.82 14.71
CA TYR A 111 -30.75 -6.21 16.03
C TYR A 111 -29.43 -6.15 16.81
N TYR A 112 -29.29 -5.16 17.70
CA TYR A 112 -28.18 -5.13 18.64
C TYR A 112 -28.58 -4.72 20.07
N PHE A 113 -27.90 -5.35 21.03
CA PHE A 113 -28.22 -5.39 22.45
C PHE A 113 -27.01 -4.98 23.31
N HIS A 114 -27.24 -4.63 24.58
CA HIS A 114 -26.16 -4.40 25.54
C HIS A 114 -25.48 -5.72 25.95
N SER A 115 -26.27 -6.78 26.14
CA SER A 115 -25.82 -8.12 26.52
C SER A 115 -26.51 -9.22 25.70
N ASP A 116 -25.95 -10.42 25.74
CA ASP A 116 -26.57 -11.63 25.21
C ASP A 116 -27.85 -12.03 25.99
N VAL A 117 -27.91 -11.70 27.28
CA VAL A 117 -29.11 -11.91 28.12
C VAL A 117 -30.28 -11.06 27.63
N ASP A 118 -30.04 -9.80 27.27
CA ASP A 118 -31.07 -8.91 26.73
C ASP A 118 -31.59 -9.41 25.38
N CYS A 119 -30.70 -9.95 24.54
CA CYS A 119 -31.05 -10.59 23.29
C CYS A 119 -32.01 -11.77 23.53
N ARG A 120 -31.64 -12.71 24.42
CA ARG A 120 -32.50 -13.86 24.75
C ARG A 120 -33.86 -13.44 25.30
N LYS A 121 -33.88 -12.47 26.22
CA LYS A 121 -35.12 -11.92 26.77
C LYS A 121 -35.98 -11.27 25.68
N TYR A 122 -35.38 -10.55 24.73
CA TYR A 122 -36.11 -9.94 23.63
C TYR A 122 -36.77 -10.99 22.72
N PHE A 123 -36.06 -12.03 22.30
CA PHE A 123 -36.65 -13.06 21.45
C PHE A 123 -37.72 -13.89 22.16
N ASN A 124 -37.69 -13.97 23.50
CA ASN A 124 -38.73 -14.62 24.31
C ASN A 124 -39.94 -13.72 24.65
N SER A 125 -39.72 -12.42 24.87
CA SER A 125 -40.76 -11.49 25.38
C SER A 125 -41.23 -10.44 24.38
N ARG A 126 -40.47 -10.23 23.29
CA ARG A 126 -40.61 -9.15 22.31
C ARG A 126 -40.68 -7.74 22.91
N ASN A 127 -40.13 -7.54 24.12
CA ASN A 127 -40.08 -6.23 24.76
C ASN A 127 -39.06 -5.30 24.08
N GLY A 128 -39.55 -4.24 23.44
CA GLY A 128 -38.75 -3.28 22.68
C GLY A 128 -37.72 -2.48 23.49
N GLU A 129 -37.87 -2.35 24.81
CA GLU A 129 -36.92 -1.61 25.67
C GLU A 129 -35.53 -2.28 25.76
N LEU A 130 -35.48 -3.58 25.48
CA LEU A 130 -34.24 -4.36 25.50
C LEU A 130 -33.37 -4.11 24.26
N VAL A 131 -33.95 -3.60 23.17
CA VAL A 131 -33.27 -3.38 21.89
C VAL A 131 -32.59 -2.01 21.89
N VAL A 132 -31.27 -1.98 21.69
CA VAL A 132 -30.52 -0.71 21.57
C VAL A 132 -30.69 -0.10 20.19
N GLY A 133 -30.91 -0.94 19.18
CA GLY A 133 -31.35 -0.52 17.86
C GLY A 133 -31.32 -1.67 16.85
N ALA A 134 -31.74 -1.37 15.64
CA ALA A 134 -31.79 -2.34 14.54
C ALA A 134 -31.26 -1.71 13.25
N VAL A 135 -30.76 -2.56 12.35
CA VAL A 135 -30.34 -2.23 11.00
C VAL A 135 -31.26 -2.99 10.04
N ASP A 136 -32.02 -2.26 9.24
CA ASP A 136 -32.85 -2.86 8.18
C ASP A 136 -31.97 -3.10 6.94
N LEU A 137 -31.80 -4.37 6.58
CA LEU A 137 -30.96 -4.79 5.46
C LEU A 137 -31.68 -4.71 4.11
N ARG A 138 -33.00 -4.49 4.08
CA ARG A 138 -33.75 -4.25 2.84
C ARG A 138 -33.34 -2.93 2.17
N ASP A 139 -32.86 -1.97 2.97
CA ASP A 139 -32.29 -0.72 2.49
C ASP A 139 -30.78 -0.80 2.20
N ALA A 140 -30.16 -1.97 2.42
CA ALA A 140 -28.76 -2.16 2.12
C ALA A 140 -28.57 -2.37 0.61
N PHE A 141 -27.70 -1.57 0.02
CA PHE A 141 -27.39 -1.63 -1.42
C PHE A 141 -25.94 -2.03 -1.70
N LYS A 142 -25.07 -1.99 -0.68
CA LYS A 142 -23.67 -2.39 -0.79
C LYS A 142 -23.17 -2.96 0.54
N LEU A 143 -22.53 -4.12 0.46
CA LEU A 143 -21.78 -4.76 1.54
C LEU A 143 -20.31 -4.82 1.12
N GLU A 144 -19.41 -4.34 1.96
CA GLU A 144 -17.97 -4.39 1.70
C GLU A 144 -17.19 -4.70 2.97
N GLN A 145 -16.05 -5.37 2.83
CA GLN A 145 -15.10 -5.41 3.92
C GLN A 145 -14.48 -4.02 4.07
N SER A 146 -14.41 -3.53 5.31
CA SER A 146 -13.78 -2.27 5.61
C SER A 146 -12.31 -2.34 5.29
N GLU A 147 -11.83 -1.42 4.47
CA GLU A 147 -10.41 -1.29 4.22
C GLU A 147 -9.69 -0.87 5.50
N ARG A 148 -10.23 -0.01 6.35
CA ARG A 148 -9.53 0.59 7.51
C ARG A 148 -8.71 -0.38 8.40
N LEU A 149 -7.47 -0.01 8.75
CA LEU A 149 -6.59 -0.70 9.72
C LEU A 149 -6.71 -0.17 11.17
N ASP A 150 -7.38 0.98 11.39
CA ASP A 150 -7.58 1.56 12.73
C ASP A 150 -8.76 0.91 13.48
N LEU A 151 -9.05 -0.35 13.17
CA LEU A 151 -10.18 -1.10 13.69
C LEU A 151 -9.71 -2.10 14.75
N PRO A 152 -10.55 -2.44 15.73
CA PRO A 152 -10.20 -3.47 16.71
C PRO A 152 -10.10 -4.87 16.10
N ALA A 153 -10.76 -5.11 14.96
CA ALA A 153 -10.74 -6.35 14.18
C ALA A 153 -11.24 -6.05 12.75
N ARG A 154 -11.25 -7.05 11.87
CA ARG A 154 -11.77 -6.92 10.49
C ARG A 154 -13.17 -6.31 10.48
N GLY A 155 -13.32 -5.21 9.77
CA GLY A 155 -14.58 -4.48 9.71
C GLY A 155 -15.46 -4.92 8.56
N ILE A 156 -16.78 -4.95 8.77
CA ILE A 156 -17.82 -5.09 7.76
C ILE A 156 -18.51 -3.72 7.64
N VAL A 157 -18.59 -3.19 6.42
CA VAL A 157 -19.32 -1.96 6.11
C VAL A 157 -20.61 -2.29 5.37
N ILE A 158 -21.73 -1.97 6.01
CA ILE A 158 -23.07 -2.13 5.45
C ILE A 158 -23.56 -0.75 5.03
N HIS A 159 -23.66 -0.51 3.73
CA HIS A 159 -24.20 0.74 3.19
C HIS A 159 -25.70 0.61 3.01
N THR A 160 -26.43 1.29 3.90
CA THR A 160 -27.88 1.50 3.77
C THR A 160 -28.15 2.84 3.12
N ARG A 161 -29.36 3.05 2.57
CA ARG A 161 -29.77 4.32 1.94
C ARG A 161 -29.44 5.58 2.75
N HIS A 162 -29.51 5.50 4.08
CA HIS A 162 -29.36 6.66 4.96
C HIS A 162 -28.00 6.74 5.67
N ARG A 163 -27.26 5.63 5.77
CA ARG A 163 -25.98 5.58 6.50
C ARG A 163 -25.15 4.34 6.18
N ALA A 164 -23.84 4.48 6.36
CA ALA A 164 -22.93 3.34 6.46
C ALA A 164 -22.83 2.87 7.93
N TRP A 165 -23.04 1.58 8.15
CA TRP A 165 -22.77 0.92 9.43
C TRP A 165 -21.42 0.22 9.33
N LEU A 166 -20.55 0.47 10.31
CA LEU A 166 -19.27 -0.22 10.44
C LEU A 166 -19.30 -1.04 11.73
N VAL A 167 -19.18 -2.36 11.56
CA VAL A 167 -19.15 -3.36 12.64
C VAL A 167 -17.91 -4.21 12.50
N CYS A 168 -17.29 -4.63 13.60
CA CYS A 168 -16.10 -5.46 13.63
C CYS A 168 -16.37 -6.70 14.50
N PRO A 169 -16.61 -7.87 13.89
CA PRO A 169 -16.65 -9.16 14.59
C PRO A 169 -15.35 -9.42 15.37
N GLU A 170 -15.40 -10.18 16.47
CA GLU A 170 -14.23 -10.33 17.37
C GLU A 170 -13.14 -11.24 16.78
N THR A 171 -13.52 -12.22 15.96
CA THR A 171 -12.60 -13.19 15.35
C THR A 171 -12.75 -13.26 13.83
N ASP A 172 -11.76 -13.82 13.13
CA ASP A 172 -11.84 -14.09 11.68
C ASP A 172 -12.96 -15.06 11.31
N GLN A 173 -13.22 -16.04 12.17
CA GLN A 173 -14.31 -16.99 12.01
C GLN A 173 -15.66 -16.28 12.13
N ASP A 174 -15.82 -15.42 13.14
CA ASP A 174 -17.03 -14.58 13.29
C ASP A 174 -17.19 -13.62 12.12
N PHE A 175 -16.08 -13.06 11.61
CA PHE A 175 -16.11 -12.21 10.43
C PHE A 175 -16.71 -12.94 9.24
N THR A 176 -16.21 -14.13 8.94
CA THR A 176 -16.67 -14.94 7.81
C THR A 176 -18.13 -15.31 7.97
N MET A 177 -18.51 -15.81 9.15
CA MET A 177 -19.90 -16.14 9.50
C MET A 177 -20.86 -14.95 9.32
N TRP A 178 -20.52 -13.78 9.88
CA TRP A 178 -21.34 -12.58 9.76
C TRP A 178 -21.40 -12.05 8.34
N PHE A 179 -20.28 -12.05 7.63
CA PHE A 179 -20.22 -11.55 6.25
C PHE A 179 -21.06 -12.41 5.31
N ASP A 180 -20.93 -13.74 5.39
CA ASP A 180 -21.70 -14.68 4.58
C ASP A 180 -23.21 -14.56 4.83
N ALA A 181 -23.62 -14.47 6.10
CA ALA A 181 -25.03 -14.32 6.46
C ALA A 181 -25.63 -12.98 6.01
N LEU A 182 -24.87 -11.88 6.15
CA LEU A 182 -25.29 -10.57 5.67
C LEU A 182 -25.35 -10.50 4.15
N GLU A 183 -24.38 -11.11 3.47
CA GLU A 183 -24.35 -11.20 2.01
C GLU A 183 -25.57 -11.96 1.49
N PHE A 184 -25.83 -13.16 2.02
CA PHE A 184 -27.00 -13.94 1.65
C PHE A 184 -28.31 -13.17 1.87
N THR A 185 -28.42 -12.47 3.00
CA THR A 185 -29.62 -11.70 3.36
C THR A 185 -29.83 -10.51 2.43
N VAL A 186 -28.77 -9.74 2.14
CA VAL A 186 -28.84 -8.57 1.24
C VAL A 186 -29.12 -8.99 -0.20
N MET A 187 -28.55 -10.12 -0.66
CA MET A 187 -28.84 -10.69 -1.98
C MET A 187 -30.29 -11.17 -2.09
N SER A 188 -30.79 -11.84 -1.05
CA SER A 188 -32.17 -12.37 -1.02
C SER A 188 -33.22 -11.26 -0.93
N ALA A 189 -32.87 -10.10 -0.36
CA ALA A 189 -33.76 -8.94 -0.27
C ALA A 189 -33.93 -8.15 -1.59
N GLY A 190 -33.21 -8.51 -2.66
CA GLY A 190 -33.39 -7.96 -4.00
C GLY A 190 -32.93 -6.50 -4.21
N SER A 191 -32.21 -5.91 -3.26
CA SER A 191 -31.87 -4.47 -3.21
C SER A 191 -30.41 -4.12 -3.57
N GLY A 192 -29.50 -5.10 -3.75
CA GLY A 192 -28.06 -4.85 -3.84
C GLY A 192 -27.39 -5.26 -5.16
N ASN A 193 -26.56 -4.36 -5.73
CA ASN A 193 -25.59 -4.70 -6.76
C ASN A 193 -24.28 -5.16 -6.11
N VAL A 194 -23.83 -6.37 -6.49
CA VAL A 194 -22.47 -6.94 -6.43
C VAL A 194 -21.70 -6.70 -5.12
N VAL A 195 -21.65 -7.76 -4.31
CA VAL A 195 -20.72 -7.93 -3.19
C VAL A 195 -19.31 -7.88 -3.73
N LYS A 196 -18.48 -7.00 -3.16
CA LYS A 196 -17.05 -6.98 -3.45
C LYS A 196 -16.33 -7.53 -2.23
N ARG A 197 -16.00 -8.83 -2.29
CA ARG A 197 -15.18 -9.52 -1.27
C ARG A 197 -13.71 -9.10 -1.34
N ASP A 198 -13.28 -8.50 -2.45
CA ASP A 198 -11.85 -8.30 -2.69
C ASP A 198 -11.36 -6.98 -2.07
N LEU A 199 -10.78 -7.08 -0.88
CA LEU A 199 -9.82 -6.08 -0.43
C LEU A 199 -8.59 -6.14 -1.34
N PRO A 200 -8.01 -5.00 -1.75
CA PRO A 200 -6.76 -5.03 -2.50
C PRO A 200 -5.66 -5.65 -1.62
N ASN A 201 -4.84 -6.53 -2.19
CA ASN A 201 -3.72 -7.18 -1.49
C ASN A 201 -2.76 -6.16 -0.88
N VAL A 202 -2.61 -5.00 -1.53
CA VAL A 202 -1.87 -3.84 -1.03
C VAL A 202 -2.83 -2.70 -0.76
N ARG A 203 -2.83 -2.21 0.47
CA ARG A 203 -3.77 -1.21 0.97
C ARG A 203 -3.05 0.10 1.32
N VAL A 204 -3.68 1.23 1.01
CA VAL A 204 -3.13 2.58 1.23
C VAL A 204 -4.16 3.43 1.97
N TYR A 205 -3.80 3.90 3.16
CA TYR A 205 -4.67 4.73 4.00
C TYR A 205 -4.10 6.12 4.20
N GLU A 206 -4.95 7.11 3.98
CA GLU A 206 -4.67 8.45 4.48
C GLU A 206 -5.03 8.51 5.98
N MET A 207 -4.08 8.93 6.82
CA MET A 207 -4.37 9.09 8.24
C MET A 207 -5.47 10.14 8.46
N LYS A 208 -6.34 9.93 9.45
CA LYS A 208 -7.32 10.95 9.86
C LYS A 208 -6.63 12.06 10.65
N GLY A 209 -7.24 13.25 10.67
CA GLY A 209 -6.70 14.40 11.42
C GLY A 209 -5.82 15.34 10.61
N ARG A 210 -5.68 15.13 9.29
CA ARG A 210 -4.86 15.97 8.39
C ARG A 210 -5.23 17.46 8.46
N PHE A 211 -6.52 17.77 8.63
CA PHE A 211 -6.96 19.15 8.79
C PHE A 211 -6.42 19.77 10.08
N SER A 212 -6.57 19.07 11.21
CA SER A 212 -6.06 19.54 12.51
C SER A 212 -4.54 19.73 12.46
N TYR A 213 -3.84 18.76 11.85
CA TYR A 213 -2.40 18.82 11.67
C TYR A 213 -1.97 20.06 10.85
N ARG A 214 -2.59 20.26 9.68
CA ARG A 214 -2.32 21.42 8.81
C ARG A 214 -2.64 22.74 9.49
N PHE A 215 -3.71 22.78 10.28
CA PHE A 215 -4.08 23.96 11.05
C PHE A 215 -3.00 24.32 12.07
N TRP A 216 -2.58 23.35 12.90
CA TRP A 216 -1.50 23.56 13.86
C TRP A 216 -0.16 23.87 13.22
N TYR A 217 0.12 23.30 12.04
CA TYR A 217 1.29 23.68 11.27
C TYR A 217 1.27 25.14 10.85
N VAL A 218 0.14 25.65 10.34
CA VAL A 218 0.03 27.08 9.98
C VAL A 218 0.21 27.96 11.21
N ILE A 219 -0.38 27.58 12.35
CA ILE A 219 -0.15 28.29 13.62
C ILE A 219 1.33 28.29 13.98
N PHE A 220 2.00 27.14 13.95
CA PHE A 220 3.43 27.01 14.22
C PHE A 220 4.28 27.93 13.34
N VAL A 221 3.99 27.98 12.03
CA VAL A 221 4.72 28.86 11.11
C VAL A 221 4.51 30.34 11.46
N ILE A 222 3.27 30.74 11.77
CA ILE A 222 2.97 32.12 12.16
C ILE A 222 3.69 32.47 13.46
N THR A 223 3.61 31.61 14.49
CA THR A 223 4.25 31.87 15.78
C THR A 223 5.77 31.91 15.65
N ALA A 224 6.37 31.02 14.85
CA ALA A 224 7.81 31.00 14.63
C ALA A 224 8.31 32.24 13.86
N LEU A 225 7.52 32.75 12.90
CA LEU A 225 7.83 34.02 12.23
C LEU A 225 7.71 35.21 13.19
N ILE A 226 6.73 35.21 14.08
CA ILE A 226 6.58 36.23 15.12
C ILE A 226 7.76 36.18 16.09
N GLU A 227 8.22 35.00 16.48
CA GLU A 227 9.38 34.81 17.35
C GLU A 227 10.67 35.31 16.71
N LEU A 228 10.95 34.93 15.45
CA LEU A 228 12.10 35.46 14.72
C LEU A 228 12.04 36.98 14.55
N ALA A 229 10.85 37.51 14.22
CA ALA A 229 10.65 38.95 14.15
C ALA A 229 10.86 39.61 15.52
N GLY A 230 10.44 38.97 16.61
CA GLY A 230 10.59 39.49 17.97
C GLY A 230 12.04 39.59 18.42
N ILE A 231 12.88 38.61 18.07
CA ILE A 231 14.32 38.66 18.37
C ILE A 231 14.94 39.90 17.71
N VAL A 232 14.58 40.20 16.45
CA VAL A 232 15.16 41.31 15.67
C VAL A 232 14.53 42.67 15.97
N LEU A 233 13.23 42.71 16.26
CA LEU A 233 12.45 43.96 16.38
C LEU A 233 12.23 44.39 17.83
N TRP A 234 12.16 43.46 18.79
CA TRP A 234 11.78 43.77 20.18
C TRP A 234 12.89 43.48 21.19
N PHE A 235 13.79 42.53 20.89
CA PHE A 235 14.90 42.14 21.78
C PHE A 235 16.31 42.26 21.18
N PRO A 236 16.61 43.23 20.27
CA PRO A 236 17.96 43.38 19.76
C PRO A 236 18.90 43.98 20.81
N LEU A 237 20.18 43.67 20.72
CA LEU A 237 21.21 44.33 21.52
C LEU A 237 21.39 45.81 21.08
N GLY A 238 21.72 46.68 22.04
CA GLY A 238 22.05 48.09 21.77
C GLY A 238 20.85 49.05 21.72
N ILE A 239 19.65 48.58 22.05
CA ILE A 239 18.48 49.45 22.30
C ILE A 239 18.04 49.46 23.77
N GLU A 240 18.72 48.68 24.61
CA GLU A 240 18.45 48.60 26.05
C GLU A 240 18.76 49.96 26.70
N PRO A 241 17.87 50.51 27.55
CA PRO A 241 18.19 51.71 28.31
C PRO A 241 19.38 51.45 29.24
N CYS A 242 20.26 52.45 29.37
CA CYS A 242 21.42 52.38 30.26
C CYS A 242 21.03 52.04 31.71
N ASP A 243 19.93 52.62 32.20
CA ASP A 243 19.28 52.29 33.46
C ASP A 243 17.76 52.19 33.24
N GLN A 244 17.12 51.14 33.78
CA GLN A 244 15.69 50.92 33.67
C GLN A 244 14.85 51.94 34.46
N ASN A 245 15.39 52.56 35.50
CA ASN A 245 14.68 53.53 36.33
C ASN A 245 14.67 54.95 35.73
N TYR A 246 15.73 55.30 34.98
CA TYR A 246 15.95 56.66 34.44
C TYR A 246 15.92 56.68 32.91
N LYS A 247 14.88 56.11 32.31
CA LYS A 247 14.78 55.96 30.85
C LYS A 247 14.79 57.30 30.08
N THR A 248 14.21 58.35 30.66
CA THR A 248 14.05 59.66 30.02
C THR A 248 15.25 60.59 30.15
N ASP A 249 16.22 60.22 30.98
CA ASP A 249 17.33 61.10 31.34
C ASP A 249 18.51 60.92 30.39
N THR A 250 19.29 61.98 30.20
CA THR A 250 20.46 61.96 29.31
C THR A 250 21.61 61.18 29.93
N CYS A 251 22.52 60.63 29.11
CA CYS A 251 23.64 59.85 29.61
C CYS A 251 24.54 60.62 30.59
N ALA A 252 24.68 61.94 30.41
CA ALA A 252 25.45 62.78 31.33
C ALA A 252 24.88 62.84 32.76
N VAL A 253 23.54 62.82 32.89
CA VAL A 253 22.86 62.84 34.19
C VAL A 253 22.95 61.47 34.87
N ILE A 254 22.76 60.40 34.10
CA ILE A 254 22.90 59.03 34.61
C ILE A 254 24.33 58.77 35.08
N GLN A 255 25.33 59.22 34.33
CA GLN A 255 26.75 59.04 34.70
C GLN A 255 27.13 59.74 36.00
N GLN A 256 26.49 60.87 36.33
CA GLN A 256 26.72 61.57 37.59
C GLN A 256 26.09 60.87 38.81
N THR A 257 25.15 59.94 38.56
CA THR A 257 24.44 59.21 39.62
C THR A 257 25.24 58.02 40.14
N TYR A 258 26.20 57.52 39.35
CA TYR A 258 27.03 56.36 39.67
C TYR A 258 28.47 56.74 39.98
N SER A 259 29.12 55.99 40.88
CA SER A 259 30.53 56.20 41.23
C SER A 259 31.50 55.68 40.17
N ASP A 260 31.07 54.69 39.38
CA ASP A 260 31.86 54.05 38.33
C ASP A 260 31.37 54.48 36.94
N THR A 261 32.31 54.56 35.99
CA THR A 261 32.01 54.96 34.60
C THR A 261 31.20 53.85 33.91
N ILE A 262 29.90 54.05 33.70
CA ILE A 262 29.05 53.11 32.97
C ILE A 262 29.29 53.28 31.45
N GLN A 263 29.32 52.16 30.71
CA GLN A 263 29.43 52.17 29.24
C GLN A 263 28.05 52.36 28.59
N CYS A 264 27.72 53.62 28.33
CA CYS A 264 26.46 54.04 27.71
C CYS A 264 26.69 55.16 26.70
N GLY A 265 25.79 55.27 25.73
CA GLY A 265 25.86 56.21 24.62
C GLY A 265 24.51 56.82 24.27
N ASP A 266 24.54 58.01 23.68
CA ASP A 266 23.34 58.81 23.35
C ASP A 266 22.58 58.29 22.11
N LYS A 267 23.10 57.26 21.43
CA LYS A 267 22.55 56.70 20.19
C LYS A 267 22.35 55.19 20.31
N PRO A 268 21.28 54.63 19.72
CA PRO A 268 21.09 53.19 19.68
C PRO A 268 22.18 52.51 18.85
N PHE A 269 22.39 51.21 19.08
CA PHE A 269 23.31 50.36 18.32
C PHE A 269 24.76 50.89 18.26
N ASN A 270 25.26 51.48 19.35
CA ASN A 270 26.59 52.11 19.42
C ASN A 270 26.79 53.18 18.31
N GLY A 271 25.70 53.78 17.80
CA GLY A 271 25.72 54.76 16.72
C GLY A 271 25.92 54.20 15.31
N VAL A 272 26.00 52.87 15.13
CA VAL A 272 26.18 52.22 13.82
C VAL A 272 24.93 52.35 12.94
N TRP A 273 23.75 52.28 13.56
CA TRP A 273 22.47 52.39 12.87
C TRP A 273 21.49 53.17 13.74
N ASN A 274 20.78 54.11 13.12
CA ASN A 274 19.66 54.80 13.76
C ASN A 274 18.36 54.29 13.14
N PRO A 275 17.52 53.56 13.89
CA PRO A 275 16.32 52.97 13.34
C PRO A 275 15.25 54.05 13.05
N PRO A 276 14.31 53.81 12.12
CA PRO A 276 13.23 54.76 11.85
C PRO A 276 12.22 54.86 13.01
N ASP A 277 11.42 55.94 13.05
CA ASP A 277 10.47 56.21 14.15
C ASP A 277 9.48 55.07 14.44
N TRP A 278 9.00 54.37 13.40
CA TRP A 278 8.10 53.23 13.58
C TRP A 278 8.75 52.09 14.38
N TYR A 279 10.08 51.93 14.28
CA TYR A 279 10.84 50.95 15.01
C TYR A 279 10.97 51.37 16.48
N HIS A 280 11.25 52.65 16.73
CA HIS A 280 11.29 53.22 18.08
C HIS A 280 9.97 53.00 18.84
N TRP A 281 8.85 53.20 18.15
CA TRP A 281 7.51 52.88 18.65
C TRP A 281 7.36 51.37 18.93
N SER A 282 7.69 50.53 17.94
CA SER A 282 7.47 49.08 18.03
C SER A 282 8.32 48.40 19.11
N ALA A 283 9.54 48.89 19.35
CA ALA A 283 10.47 48.38 20.35
C ALA A 283 10.28 49.05 21.72
N GLY A 284 9.38 50.03 21.85
CA GLY A 284 9.08 50.71 23.11
C GLY A 284 10.19 51.62 23.61
N ILE A 285 11.03 52.16 22.72
CA ILE A 285 12.21 52.97 23.04
C ILE A 285 12.05 54.47 22.74
N GLU A 286 10.85 54.94 22.38
CA GLU A 286 10.59 56.36 22.03
C GLU A 286 11.05 57.36 23.10
N LYS A 287 10.98 56.96 24.37
CA LYS A 287 11.32 57.82 25.51
C LYS A 287 12.73 57.59 26.04
N VAL A 288 13.50 56.68 25.44
CA VAL A 288 14.86 56.33 25.88
C VAL A 288 15.84 57.32 25.29
N GLN A 289 16.54 58.07 26.15
CA GLN A 289 17.57 59.03 25.71
C GLN A 289 19.00 58.52 25.88
N CYS A 290 19.22 57.50 26.71
CA CYS A 290 20.53 56.92 26.96
C CYS A 290 20.49 55.39 26.81
N PHE A 291 21.35 54.86 25.93
CA PHE A 291 21.41 53.44 25.58
C PHE A 291 22.66 52.80 26.14
N LYS A 292 22.55 51.53 26.54
CA LYS A 292 23.70 50.72 26.92
C LYS A 292 24.54 50.37 25.69
N GLU A 293 25.86 50.47 25.79
CA GLU A 293 26.77 50.08 24.72
C GLU A 293 27.25 48.62 24.91
N PRO A 294 26.65 47.63 24.22
CA PRO A 294 27.10 46.24 24.29
C PRO A 294 28.52 46.05 23.78
N HIS A 295 29.23 45.10 24.38
CA HIS A 295 30.54 44.67 23.91
C HIS A 295 30.41 43.79 22.65
N VAL A 296 31.53 43.64 21.94
CA VAL A 296 31.58 42.77 20.74
C VAL A 296 31.18 41.32 21.06
N ALA A 297 31.51 40.82 22.24
CA ALA A 297 31.12 39.47 22.67
C ALA A 297 29.60 39.29 22.80
N ASP A 298 28.88 40.33 23.22
CA ASP A 298 27.42 40.31 23.32
C ASP A 298 26.82 40.21 21.92
N TRP A 299 27.31 41.02 20.98
CA TRP A 299 26.91 40.97 19.57
C TRP A 299 27.10 39.59 18.94
N VAL A 300 28.27 38.99 19.15
CA VAL A 300 28.55 37.63 18.67
C VAL A 300 27.56 36.63 19.27
N SER A 301 27.30 36.71 20.58
CA SER A 301 26.37 35.81 21.27
C SER A 301 24.93 35.96 20.76
N TYR A 302 24.47 37.19 20.51
CA TYR A 302 23.15 37.48 19.96
C TYR A 302 22.98 36.94 18.54
N PHE A 303 23.96 37.15 17.65
CA PHE A 303 23.88 36.62 16.28
C PHE A 303 23.97 35.09 16.24
N LEU A 304 24.74 34.47 17.14
CA LEU A 304 24.78 33.02 17.30
C LEU A 304 23.43 32.48 17.80
N PHE A 305 22.83 33.14 18.78
CA PHE A 305 21.49 32.79 19.27
C PHE A 305 20.44 32.91 18.15
N TYR A 306 20.41 34.03 17.43
CA TYR A 306 19.51 34.23 16.30
C TYR A 306 19.70 33.16 15.21
N LEU A 307 20.94 32.82 14.87
CA LEU A 307 21.24 31.76 13.90
C LEU A 307 20.75 30.39 14.39
N ALA A 308 20.95 30.07 15.66
CA ALA A 308 20.49 28.81 16.27
C ALA A 308 18.96 28.69 16.24
N GLU A 309 18.24 29.77 16.59
CA GLU A 309 16.78 29.84 16.50
C GLU A 309 16.29 29.71 15.06
N PHE A 310 16.92 30.43 14.12
CA PHE A 310 16.59 30.34 12.70
C PHE A 310 16.74 28.92 12.15
N ILE A 311 17.84 28.24 12.49
CA ILE A 311 18.07 26.84 12.08
C ILE A 311 17.00 25.93 12.71
N SER A 312 16.71 26.08 14.00
CA SER A 312 15.73 25.26 14.72
C SER A 312 14.32 25.40 14.14
N ILE A 313 13.89 26.63 13.86
CA ILE A 313 12.61 26.94 13.23
C ILE A 313 12.55 26.38 11.80
N THR A 314 13.63 26.51 11.03
CA THR A 314 13.71 25.97 9.66
C THR A 314 13.61 24.44 9.65
N LEU A 315 14.33 23.78 10.55
CA LEU A 315 14.26 22.32 10.72
C LEU A 315 12.86 21.88 11.17
N GLY A 316 12.24 22.60 12.11
CA GLY A 316 10.86 22.36 12.53
C GLY A 316 9.87 22.50 11.38
N PHE A 317 9.99 23.56 10.57
CA PHE A 317 9.19 23.78 9.37
C PHE A 317 9.32 22.62 8.39
N MET A 318 10.54 22.16 8.09
CA MET A 318 10.80 21.04 7.19
C MET A 318 10.25 19.73 7.74
N TYR A 319 10.44 19.46 9.04
CA TYR A 319 9.92 18.26 9.70
C TYR A 319 8.40 18.16 9.57
N TYR A 320 7.68 19.22 9.90
CA TYR A 320 6.23 19.22 9.80
C TYR A 320 5.75 19.23 8.32
N LEU A 321 6.50 19.86 7.41
CA LEU A 321 6.18 19.76 5.98
C LEU A 321 6.30 18.31 5.47
N GLY A 322 7.30 17.54 5.92
CA GLY A 322 7.43 16.11 5.62
C GLY A 322 6.21 15.29 6.06
N MET A 323 5.55 15.71 7.14
CA MET A 323 4.38 15.07 7.71
C MET A 323 3.05 15.63 7.14
N TRP A 324 3.07 16.38 6.03
CA TRP A 324 1.88 16.96 5.38
C TRP A 324 0.87 15.93 4.82
N LYS A 325 1.38 14.76 4.43
CA LYS A 325 0.57 13.64 3.92
C LYS A 325 1.12 12.32 4.47
N PRO A 326 0.90 12.03 5.77
CA PRO A 326 1.29 10.74 6.31
C PRO A 326 0.34 9.68 5.75
N VAL A 327 0.93 8.62 5.21
CA VAL A 327 0.22 7.50 4.60
C VAL A 327 0.58 6.24 5.37
N ARG A 328 -0.43 5.48 5.80
CA ARG A 328 -0.22 4.11 6.30
C ARG A 328 -0.39 3.15 5.14
N ARG A 329 0.53 2.22 5.00
CA ARG A 329 0.46 1.13 4.03
C ARG A 329 0.38 -0.18 4.81
N GLY A 330 -0.48 -1.07 4.35
CA GLY A 330 -0.54 -2.44 4.84
C GLY A 330 -0.70 -3.36 3.64
N ALA A 331 -0.15 -4.56 3.69
CA ALA A 331 -0.29 -5.54 2.63
C ALA A 331 -0.52 -6.90 3.24
N ARG A 332 -1.40 -7.73 2.67
CA ARG A 332 -1.52 -9.13 3.06
C ARG A 332 -0.19 -9.84 2.80
N TYR A 333 0.09 -10.92 3.53
CA TYR A 333 1.24 -11.76 3.21
C TYR A 333 1.15 -12.28 1.77
N LEU A 334 2.29 -12.50 1.12
CA LEU A 334 2.36 -12.93 -0.28
C LEU A 334 1.57 -14.24 -0.51
N ARG A 335 1.67 -15.20 0.42
CA ARG A 335 0.91 -16.46 0.39
C ARG A 335 -0.61 -16.26 0.46
N ASP A 336 -1.06 -15.19 1.11
CA ASP A 336 -2.48 -14.86 1.34
C ASP A 336 -3.03 -13.89 0.29
N PHE A 337 -2.34 -13.74 -0.84
CA PHE A 337 -2.82 -12.94 -1.97
C PHE A 337 -4.10 -13.54 -2.56
N GLU A 338 -5.05 -12.66 -2.90
CA GLU A 338 -6.24 -13.03 -3.66
C GLU A 338 -6.21 -12.33 -5.03
N PRO A 339 -6.26 -13.06 -6.16
CA PRO A 339 -6.08 -14.51 -6.27
C PRO A 339 -4.68 -14.96 -5.84
N HIS A 340 -4.55 -16.22 -5.41
CA HIS A 340 -3.28 -16.79 -4.95
C HIS A 340 -2.19 -16.62 -6.00
N PHE A 341 -1.01 -16.19 -5.55
CA PHE A 341 0.12 -16.01 -6.42
C PHE A 341 0.66 -17.40 -6.83
N PRO A 342 0.66 -17.74 -8.13
CA PRO A 342 1.01 -19.09 -8.57
C PRO A 342 2.46 -19.40 -8.17
N PRO A 343 2.77 -20.57 -7.60
CA PRO A 343 4.10 -20.92 -7.08
C PRO A 343 5.24 -20.67 -8.07
N GLU A 344 5.01 -20.96 -9.35
CA GLU A 344 5.98 -20.77 -10.44
C GLU A 344 6.42 -19.31 -10.66
N LYS A 345 5.60 -18.35 -10.21
CA LYS A 345 5.89 -16.91 -10.39
C LYS A 345 6.54 -16.29 -9.16
N TRP A 346 6.70 -17.04 -8.08
CA TRP A 346 7.33 -16.52 -6.86
C TRP A 346 8.72 -16.01 -7.20
N PRO A 347 9.03 -14.74 -6.87
CA PRO A 347 10.27 -14.13 -7.31
C PRO A 347 11.47 -14.68 -6.56
N THR A 348 12.63 -14.70 -7.22
CA THR A 348 13.88 -15.00 -6.55
C THR A 348 14.35 -13.83 -5.71
N VAL A 349 14.98 -14.11 -4.57
CA VAL A 349 15.44 -13.11 -3.60
C VAL A 349 16.89 -13.37 -3.19
N ASP A 350 17.76 -12.38 -3.32
CA ASP A 350 19.09 -12.41 -2.70
C ASP A 350 19.04 -11.71 -1.34
N ILE A 351 19.57 -12.35 -0.30
CA ILE A 351 19.67 -11.78 1.05
C ILE A 351 21.14 -11.50 1.32
N LEU A 352 21.51 -10.23 1.49
CA LEU A 352 22.87 -9.77 1.70
C LEU A 352 23.04 -9.40 3.17
N LEU A 353 23.70 -10.26 3.95
CA LEU A 353 24.06 -10.02 5.34
C LEU A 353 25.44 -9.36 5.38
N CYS A 354 25.51 -8.09 5.79
CA CYS A 354 26.76 -7.33 5.79
C CYS A 354 27.50 -7.47 7.13
N HIS A 355 28.78 -7.80 7.06
CA HIS A 355 29.68 -7.95 8.20
C HIS A 355 31.01 -7.22 7.96
N TYR A 356 31.62 -6.69 9.02
CA TYR A 356 32.99 -6.15 9.04
C TYR A 356 33.78 -6.53 10.29
N ALA A 357 33.29 -6.22 11.48
CA ALA A 357 34.02 -6.42 12.74
C ALA A 357 33.10 -6.73 13.92
N GLU A 358 31.83 -7.01 13.62
CA GLU A 358 30.83 -7.45 14.57
C GLU A 358 31.14 -8.89 15.02
N PRO A 359 30.77 -9.28 16.24
CA PRO A 359 31.00 -10.64 16.72
C PRO A 359 30.44 -11.71 15.77
N ALA A 360 31.21 -12.77 15.55
CA ALA A 360 30.82 -13.86 14.67
C ALA A 360 29.55 -14.55 15.18
N GLU A 361 29.41 -14.70 16.50
CA GLU A 361 28.20 -15.22 17.14
C GLU A 361 26.93 -14.43 16.75
N ASP A 362 27.00 -13.10 16.67
CA ASP A 362 25.86 -12.26 16.24
C ASP A 362 25.52 -12.51 14.77
N THR A 363 26.53 -12.70 13.93
CA THR A 363 26.37 -13.03 12.51
C THR A 363 25.63 -14.36 12.36
N ILE A 364 26.03 -15.37 13.14
CA ILE A 364 25.41 -16.69 13.13
C ILE A 364 23.99 -16.65 13.70
N ALA A 365 23.74 -15.88 14.75
CA ALA A 365 22.40 -15.69 15.30
C ALA A 365 21.45 -15.05 14.27
N THR A 366 21.92 -14.05 13.51
CA THR A 366 21.15 -13.46 12.41
C THR A 366 20.96 -14.43 11.26
N LEU A 367 22.01 -15.19 10.89
CA LEU A 367 21.92 -16.25 9.89
C LEU A 367 20.88 -17.31 10.27
N GLU A 368 20.82 -17.76 11.53
CA GLU A 368 19.82 -18.71 12.00
C GLU A 368 18.39 -18.22 11.76
N LYS A 369 18.13 -16.94 12.02
CA LYS A 369 16.82 -16.32 11.73
C LYS A 369 16.53 -16.23 10.24
N ILE A 370 17.54 -15.94 9.41
CA ILE A 370 17.41 -15.97 7.94
C ILE A 370 17.06 -17.38 7.45
N MET A 371 17.67 -18.42 8.04
CA MET A 371 17.37 -19.81 7.69
C MET A 371 15.94 -20.24 8.08
N SER A 372 15.31 -19.53 9.01
CA SER A 372 13.92 -19.76 9.45
C SER A 372 12.85 -18.98 8.67
N LEU A 373 13.24 -18.22 7.64
CA LEU A 373 12.30 -17.43 6.85
C LEU A 373 11.25 -18.32 6.14
N ASP A 374 9.98 -17.92 6.20
CA ASP A 374 8.87 -18.58 5.52
C ASP A 374 8.87 -18.26 4.01
N TYR A 375 9.82 -18.85 3.29
CA TYR A 375 9.96 -18.73 1.84
C TYR A 375 10.59 -20.01 1.25
N PRO A 376 10.25 -20.42 0.02
CA PRO A 376 10.81 -21.63 -0.56
C PRO A 376 12.35 -21.56 -0.64
N PRO A 377 13.09 -22.53 -0.06
CA PRO A 377 14.56 -22.47 0.03
C PRO A 377 15.27 -22.31 -1.31
N HIS A 378 14.74 -22.90 -2.37
CA HIS A 378 15.32 -22.82 -3.72
C HIS A 378 15.09 -21.45 -4.41
N LEU A 379 14.26 -20.57 -3.84
CA LEU A 379 13.96 -19.25 -4.39
C LEU A 379 14.74 -18.13 -3.72
N PHE A 380 15.53 -18.41 -2.69
CA PHE A 380 16.40 -17.38 -2.12
C PHE A 380 17.82 -17.87 -1.88
N HIS A 381 18.76 -16.93 -1.97
CA HIS A 381 20.18 -17.14 -1.77
C HIS A 381 20.67 -16.16 -0.71
N VAL A 382 21.27 -16.69 0.34
CA VAL A 382 21.91 -15.92 1.41
C VAL A 382 23.39 -15.68 1.06
N TRP A 383 23.77 -14.41 1.06
CA TRP A 383 25.13 -13.93 0.84
C TRP A 383 25.66 -13.32 2.13
N ILE A 384 26.72 -13.90 2.69
CA ILE A 384 27.47 -13.29 3.78
C ILE A 384 28.53 -12.39 3.15
N CYS A 385 28.27 -11.09 3.20
CA CYS A 385 29.12 -10.05 2.65
C CYS A 385 30.10 -9.61 3.72
N ASP A 386 31.27 -10.24 3.79
CA ASP A 386 32.31 -9.97 4.79
C ASP A 386 33.36 -9.00 4.24
N ASP A 387 33.51 -7.84 4.89
CA ASP A 387 34.53 -6.84 4.58
C ASP A 387 35.71 -6.86 5.57
N GLY A 388 35.65 -7.74 6.58
CA GLY A 388 36.56 -7.85 7.72
C GLY A 388 37.72 -8.81 7.50
N TYR A 389 37.45 -9.94 6.86
CA TYR A 389 38.32 -11.11 6.70
C TYR A 389 39.58 -10.81 5.88
N CYS A 390 39.43 -10.10 4.76
CA CYS A 390 40.52 -9.80 3.84
C CYS A 390 41.15 -8.42 4.10
N LYS A 391 42.47 -8.39 4.27
CA LYS A 391 43.29 -7.17 4.36
C LYS A 391 44.11 -6.99 3.09
N SER A 392 43.94 -5.85 2.42
CA SER A 392 44.67 -5.49 1.21
C SER A 392 45.61 -4.31 1.48
N LYS A 393 46.91 -4.48 1.21
CA LYS A 393 47.91 -3.40 1.27
C LYS A 393 48.33 -3.00 -0.15
N TRP A 394 48.22 -1.72 -0.46
CA TRP A 394 48.58 -1.13 -1.75
C TRP A 394 49.89 -0.36 -1.64
N GLU A 395 50.87 -0.71 -2.46
CA GLU A 395 52.12 0.06 -2.60
C GLU A 395 51.99 1.09 -3.72
N ALA A 396 52.70 2.22 -3.61
CA ALA A 396 52.63 3.29 -4.60
C ALA A 396 53.05 2.79 -6.00
N GLY A 397 52.12 2.85 -6.96
CA GLY A 397 52.35 2.39 -8.34
C GLY A 397 52.14 0.90 -8.58
N ALA A 398 51.79 0.10 -7.57
CA ALA A 398 51.48 -1.32 -7.74
C ALA A 398 50.12 -1.53 -8.41
N LYS A 399 50.06 -2.49 -9.35
CA LYS A 399 48.81 -2.89 -10.03
C LYS A 399 47.99 -3.93 -9.26
N VAL A 400 48.59 -4.58 -8.27
CA VAL A 400 48.02 -5.68 -7.50
C VAL A 400 48.31 -5.44 -6.00
N PRO A 401 47.35 -5.67 -5.09
CA PRO A 401 47.60 -5.53 -3.66
C PRO A 401 48.31 -6.74 -3.07
N LYS A 402 49.05 -6.53 -1.98
CA LYS A 402 49.45 -7.61 -1.07
C LYS A 402 48.24 -7.98 -0.22
N VAL A 403 47.74 -9.20 -0.39
CA VAL A 403 46.54 -9.71 0.30
C VAL A 403 46.98 -10.59 1.47
N SER A 404 46.40 -10.34 2.64
CA SER A 404 46.56 -11.19 3.82
C SER A 404 45.23 -11.35 4.54
N VAL A 405 45.11 -12.40 5.36
CA VAL A 405 44.00 -12.53 6.31
C VAL A 405 44.15 -11.47 7.40
N ASN A 406 43.03 -10.92 7.88
CA ASN A 406 43.00 -9.87 8.89
C ASN A 406 42.90 -10.46 10.30
N TYR A 407 43.98 -11.06 10.78
CA TYR A 407 44.00 -11.74 12.08
C TYR A 407 43.55 -10.87 13.26
N GLY A 408 43.85 -9.57 13.27
CA GLY A 408 43.42 -8.70 14.36
C GLY A 408 41.89 -8.57 14.48
N VAL A 409 41.17 -8.47 13.36
CA VAL A 409 39.69 -8.45 13.40
C VAL A 409 39.15 -9.81 13.77
N ILE A 410 39.77 -10.89 13.31
CA ILE A 410 39.36 -12.26 13.63
C ILE A 410 39.59 -12.58 15.12
N GLU A 411 40.66 -12.10 15.72
CA GLU A 411 40.93 -12.27 17.15
C GLU A 411 39.91 -11.52 18.01
N ASP A 412 39.52 -10.31 17.60
CA ASP A 412 38.58 -9.48 18.35
C ASP A 412 37.10 -9.88 18.14
N ALA A 413 36.74 -10.24 16.90
CA ALA A 413 35.35 -10.47 16.49
C ALA A 413 35.01 -11.96 16.26
N GLY A 414 35.99 -12.85 16.17
CA GLY A 414 35.81 -14.24 15.76
C GLY A 414 35.92 -14.43 14.24
N ASP A 415 36.16 -15.68 13.81
CA ASP A 415 36.26 -16.02 12.39
C ASP A 415 34.88 -16.36 11.81
N VAL A 416 34.18 -15.35 11.29
CA VAL A 416 32.86 -15.53 10.62
C VAL A 416 32.92 -16.59 9.53
N ARG A 417 34.03 -16.67 8.78
CA ARG A 417 34.16 -17.64 7.69
C ARG A 417 34.17 -19.07 8.24
N HIS A 418 34.89 -19.30 9.33
CA HIS A 418 34.91 -20.59 10.02
C HIS A 418 33.54 -20.91 10.65
N GLU A 419 32.94 -19.96 11.36
CA GLU A 419 31.65 -20.14 12.02
C GLU A 419 30.52 -20.44 11.01
N VAL A 420 30.51 -19.78 9.85
CA VAL A 420 29.55 -20.07 8.76
C VAL A 420 29.75 -21.49 8.22
N ALA A 421 31.01 -21.93 8.10
CA ALA A 421 31.32 -23.29 7.66
C ALA A 421 30.87 -24.33 8.70
N GLN A 422 31.17 -24.10 9.97
CA GLN A 422 30.72 -24.92 11.09
C GLN A 422 29.18 -25.02 11.12
N PHE A 423 28.49 -23.88 11.00
CA PHE A 423 27.03 -23.80 10.98
C PHE A 423 26.40 -24.68 9.89
N MET A 424 27.00 -24.73 8.71
CA MET A 424 26.54 -25.57 7.60
C MET A 424 26.98 -27.02 7.75
N TYR A 425 28.20 -27.26 8.21
CA TYR A 425 28.75 -28.58 8.46
C TYR A 425 27.84 -29.37 9.42
N ASP A 426 27.45 -28.75 10.54
CA ASP A 426 26.59 -29.37 11.56
C ASP A 426 25.18 -29.72 11.06
N ARG A 427 24.73 -29.09 9.96
CA ARG A 427 23.39 -29.30 9.39
C ARG A 427 23.38 -30.30 8.23
N VAL A 428 24.52 -30.49 7.58
CA VAL A 428 24.61 -31.24 6.32
C VAL A 428 25.44 -32.51 6.48
N CYS A 429 26.50 -32.48 7.28
CA CYS A 429 27.40 -33.61 7.44
C CYS A 429 26.84 -34.59 8.46
N GLU A 430 26.55 -35.82 8.04
CA GLU A 430 26.09 -36.90 8.92
C GLU A 430 27.26 -37.73 9.52
N SER A 431 28.47 -37.60 8.97
CA SER A 431 29.67 -38.36 9.35
C SER A 431 30.82 -37.45 9.80
N TYR A 432 31.13 -37.46 11.09
CA TYR A 432 32.18 -36.63 11.72
C TYR A 432 33.63 -37.09 11.46
N GLU A 433 33.91 -37.75 10.33
CA GLU A 433 35.25 -38.24 10.01
C GLU A 433 36.16 -37.16 9.40
N LEU A 434 35.59 -36.10 8.80
CA LEU A 434 36.31 -34.99 8.18
C LEU A 434 36.27 -33.76 9.07
N GLU A 435 37.43 -33.12 9.31
CA GLU A 435 37.49 -31.84 10.00
C GLU A 435 36.84 -30.71 9.15
N VAL A 436 36.20 -29.76 9.82
CA VAL A 436 35.42 -28.68 9.18
C VAL A 436 36.27 -27.85 8.20
N ASP A 437 37.55 -27.63 8.52
CA ASP A 437 38.46 -26.88 7.64
C ASP A 437 38.85 -27.63 6.37
N GLU A 438 38.89 -28.97 6.40
CA GLU A 438 39.13 -29.77 5.20
C GLU A 438 37.89 -29.77 4.32
N TRP A 439 36.72 -29.99 4.93
CA TRP A 439 35.43 -29.91 4.26
C TRP A 439 35.19 -28.53 3.61
N ARG A 440 35.53 -27.44 4.31
CA ARG A 440 35.41 -26.07 3.78
C ARG A 440 36.29 -25.82 2.55
N LYS A 441 37.48 -26.45 2.46
CA LYS A 441 38.37 -26.28 1.29
C LYS A 441 37.72 -26.79 0.00
N GLU A 442 36.87 -27.82 0.08
CA GLU A 442 36.13 -28.35 -1.06
C GLU A 442 35.11 -27.33 -1.62
N HIS A 443 34.64 -26.42 -0.77
CA HIS A 443 33.66 -25.38 -1.09
C HIS A 443 34.30 -24.02 -1.43
N THR A 444 35.61 -23.90 -1.22
CA THR A 444 36.34 -22.64 -1.35
C THR A 444 36.74 -22.37 -2.80
N SER A 445 36.40 -21.18 -3.29
CA SER A 445 36.91 -20.59 -4.52
C SER A 445 37.62 -19.27 -4.22
N VAL A 446 38.74 -19.02 -4.90
CA VAL A 446 39.57 -17.83 -4.66
C VAL A 446 39.90 -17.14 -5.99
N LYS A 447 39.51 -15.88 -6.10
CA LYS A 447 39.81 -15.00 -7.22
C LYS A 447 40.85 -13.97 -6.77
N LEU A 448 42.14 -14.30 -6.95
CA LEU A 448 43.26 -13.44 -6.55
C LEU A 448 43.91 -12.75 -7.77
N PRO A 449 43.98 -11.41 -7.83
CA PRO A 449 44.65 -10.69 -8.91
C PRO A 449 46.13 -11.04 -8.96
N THR A 450 46.66 -11.22 -10.18
CA THR A 450 48.09 -11.55 -10.42
C THR A 450 48.73 -10.48 -11.30
N ASN A 451 50.06 -10.38 -11.29
CA ASN A 451 50.76 -9.40 -12.14
C ASN A 451 50.52 -9.62 -13.65
N SER A 452 50.28 -10.87 -14.06
CA SER A 452 49.94 -11.23 -15.44
C SER A 452 48.48 -10.91 -15.78
N ASN A 453 47.56 -11.09 -14.83
CA ASN A 453 46.15 -10.73 -14.98
C ASN A 453 45.66 -9.90 -13.78
N PRO A 454 45.86 -8.56 -13.82
CA PRO A 454 45.49 -7.69 -12.70
C PRO A 454 43.99 -7.40 -12.63
N ARG A 455 43.23 -7.65 -13.72
CA ARG A 455 41.80 -7.32 -13.82
C ARG A 455 40.97 -8.60 -13.92
N ILE A 456 40.77 -9.26 -12.78
CA ILE A 456 39.96 -10.50 -12.68
C ILE A 456 38.47 -10.20 -12.52
N MET A 457 38.14 -9.09 -11.86
CA MET A 457 36.77 -8.67 -11.61
C MET A 457 36.25 -7.72 -12.68
N ASN A 458 34.96 -7.78 -12.96
CA ASN A 458 34.29 -6.89 -13.91
C ASN A 458 34.32 -5.44 -13.39
N ARG A 459 33.88 -5.27 -12.14
CA ARG A 459 33.83 -4.00 -11.39
C ARG A 459 34.97 -3.92 -10.38
N VAL A 460 36.15 -3.52 -10.86
CA VAL A 460 37.36 -3.36 -10.04
C VAL A 460 37.30 -2.21 -9.03
N ASP A 461 36.36 -1.29 -9.22
CA ASP A 461 36.07 -0.18 -8.31
C ASP A 461 35.47 -0.65 -6.98
N CYS A 462 34.81 -1.81 -6.95
CA CYS A 462 34.22 -2.37 -5.73
C CYS A 462 35.05 -3.52 -5.12
N ALA A 463 35.71 -4.33 -5.94
CA ALA A 463 36.65 -5.36 -5.50
C ALA A 463 37.64 -5.72 -6.61
N VAL A 464 38.90 -5.99 -6.26
CA VAL A 464 39.92 -6.45 -7.21
C VAL A 464 40.07 -7.97 -7.24
N GLY A 465 39.45 -8.65 -6.27
CA GLY A 465 39.45 -10.09 -6.07
C GLY A 465 38.51 -10.46 -4.93
N SER A 466 38.34 -11.75 -4.67
CA SER A 466 37.50 -12.24 -3.58
C SER A 466 37.88 -13.66 -3.16
N VAL A 467 37.55 -13.99 -1.93
CA VAL A 467 37.54 -15.34 -1.37
C VAL A 467 36.08 -15.70 -1.14
N ARG A 468 35.68 -16.89 -1.58
CA ARG A 468 34.27 -17.28 -1.60
C ARG A 468 34.09 -18.74 -1.22
N ASP A 469 33.13 -19.02 -0.33
CA ASP A 469 32.75 -20.39 0.03
C ASP A 469 31.28 -20.60 -0.33
N ASP A 470 30.98 -21.60 -1.17
CA ASP A 470 29.62 -21.88 -1.64
C ASP A 470 29.05 -23.15 -1.01
N TYR A 471 27.95 -23.02 -0.28
CA TYR A 471 27.22 -24.13 0.32
C TYR A 471 25.87 -24.28 -0.38
N GLN A 472 25.71 -25.37 -1.15
CA GLN A 472 24.50 -25.64 -1.91
C GLN A 472 24.05 -27.10 -1.70
N TYR A 473 23.03 -27.27 -0.87
CA TYR A 473 22.50 -28.58 -0.49
C TYR A 473 20.99 -28.66 -0.64
N HIS A 474 20.47 -29.86 -0.86
CA HIS A 474 19.04 -30.08 -1.03
C HIS A 474 18.29 -29.79 0.29
N GLY A 475 17.17 -29.06 0.21
CA GLY A 475 16.35 -28.71 1.37
C GLY A 475 16.76 -27.44 2.11
N PHE A 476 17.97 -26.91 1.83
CA PHE A 476 18.45 -25.65 2.40
C PHE A 476 18.53 -24.56 1.33
N PRO A 477 18.39 -23.28 1.71
CA PRO A 477 18.69 -22.19 0.80
C PRO A 477 20.19 -22.20 0.47
N LYS A 478 20.53 -21.67 -0.70
CA LYS A 478 21.94 -21.50 -1.06
C LYS A 478 22.57 -20.49 -0.09
N LEU A 479 23.73 -20.79 0.45
CA LEU A 479 24.49 -19.91 1.33
C LEU A 479 25.89 -19.71 0.74
N THR A 480 26.29 -18.46 0.54
CA THR A 480 27.63 -18.14 0.05
C THR A 480 28.30 -17.12 0.95
N PHE A 481 29.48 -17.45 1.46
CA PHE A 481 30.36 -16.49 2.11
C PHE A 481 31.22 -15.79 1.07
N VAL A 482 31.40 -14.48 1.20
CA VAL A 482 32.26 -13.68 0.31
C VAL A 482 33.09 -12.70 1.13
N GLY A 483 34.40 -12.93 1.18
CA GLY A 483 35.41 -11.99 1.66
C GLY A 483 36.07 -11.25 0.50
N ARG A 484 35.76 -9.97 0.28
CA ARG A 484 36.31 -9.24 -0.88
C ARG A 484 37.72 -8.72 -0.64
N ILE A 485 38.51 -8.63 -1.71
CA ILE A 485 39.81 -7.96 -1.71
C ILE A 485 39.61 -6.50 -2.12
N LYS A 486 39.85 -5.60 -1.15
CA LYS A 486 39.52 -4.18 -1.26
C LYS A 486 40.43 -3.42 -2.25
N PRO A 487 39.85 -2.59 -3.16
CA PRO A 487 40.61 -1.63 -3.95
C PRO A 487 41.12 -0.46 -3.07
N PRO A 488 41.96 0.45 -3.60
CA PRO A 488 42.46 1.59 -2.83
C PRO A 488 41.32 2.48 -2.29
N VAL A 489 40.27 2.66 -3.10
CA VAL A 489 39.02 3.34 -2.72
C VAL A 489 37.92 2.28 -2.72
N HIS A 490 37.55 1.77 -1.55
CA HIS A 490 36.74 0.56 -1.42
C HIS A 490 35.27 0.79 -1.05
N HIS A 491 34.87 2.04 -0.74
CA HIS A 491 33.48 2.42 -0.49
C HIS A 491 32.74 1.61 0.60
N SER A 492 33.46 1.02 1.57
CA SER A 492 32.93 0.28 2.73
C SER A 492 31.74 -0.63 2.37
N LYS A 493 30.65 -0.61 3.14
CA LYS A 493 29.44 -1.43 2.94
C LYS A 493 28.89 -1.37 1.51
N ALA A 494 28.84 -0.18 0.89
CA ALA A 494 28.30 -0.03 -0.47
C ALA A 494 29.15 -0.76 -1.50
N GLY A 495 30.48 -0.68 -1.40
CA GLY A 495 31.36 -1.44 -2.26
C GLY A 495 31.25 -2.95 -2.04
N ASN A 496 30.98 -3.39 -0.81
CA ASN A 496 30.84 -4.82 -0.51
C ASN A 496 29.58 -5.41 -1.15
N ILE A 497 28.45 -4.71 -1.00
CA ILE A 497 27.20 -5.05 -1.68
C ILE A 497 27.39 -5.08 -3.20
N ASN A 498 28.04 -4.07 -3.78
CA ASN A 498 28.31 -4.02 -5.22
C ASN A 498 29.20 -5.18 -5.70
N ASN A 499 30.15 -5.63 -4.89
CA ASN A 499 30.97 -6.79 -5.24
C ASN A 499 30.09 -8.05 -5.42
N VAL A 500 29.18 -8.29 -4.49
CA VAL A 500 28.27 -9.44 -4.56
C VAL A 500 27.32 -9.33 -5.75
N LEU A 501 26.73 -8.15 -5.96
CA LEU A 501 25.78 -7.90 -7.06
C LEU A 501 26.42 -8.00 -8.45
N TYR A 502 27.62 -7.45 -8.66
CA TYR A 502 28.19 -7.32 -10.01
C TYR A 502 29.34 -8.28 -10.33
N ASN A 503 30.07 -8.77 -9.32
CA ASN A 503 31.23 -9.65 -9.54
C ASN A 503 30.98 -11.11 -9.14
N GLU A 504 30.19 -11.37 -8.09
CA GLU A 504 29.94 -12.74 -7.61
C GLU A 504 28.69 -13.41 -8.19
N GLY A 505 27.83 -12.64 -8.87
CA GLY A 505 26.72 -13.18 -9.65
C GLY A 505 25.43 -13.37 -8.86
N ALA A 506 25.18 -12.53 -7.85
CA ALA A 506 23.84 -12.38 -7.29
C ALA A 506 22.86 -11.96 -8.40
N CYS A 507 21.77 -12.71 -8.55
CA CYS A 507 20.86 -12.64 -9.71
C CYS A 507 19.37 -12.72 -9.31
N GLY A 508 19.08 -12.57 -8.03
CA GLY A 508 17.75 -12.46 -7.47
C GLY A 508 17.00 -11.27 -8.08
N ARG A 509 15.69 -11.45 -8.31
CA ARG A 509 14.83 -10.36 -8.78
C ARG A 509 14.70 -9.24 -7.75
N TYR A 510 14.80 -9.59 -6.47
CA TYR A 510 14.81 -8.66 -5.35
C TYR A 510 16.04 -8.89 -4.48
N ALA A 511 16.54 -7.83 -3.86
CA ALA A 511 17.63 -7.90 -2.89
C ALA A 511 17.14 -7.40 -1.52
N ILE A 512 17.44 -8.17 -0.47
CA ILE A 512 17.25 -7.79 0.93
C ILE A 512 18.63 -7.51 1.49
N ILE A 513 18.83 -6.34 2.11
CA ILE A 513 20.11 -5.97 2.71
C ILE A 513 19.89 -5.89 4.21
N LEU A 514 20.66 -6.70 4.96
CA LEU A 514 20.61 -6.79 6.41
C LEU A 514 21.97 -6.36 6.99
N ASP A 515 21.92 -5.57 8.06
CA ASP A 515 23.08 -5.41 8.96
C ASP A 515 23.26 -6.65 9.83
N ASN A 516 24.44 -6.80 10.42
CA ASN A 516 24.80 -7.99 11.17
C ASN A 516 23.88 -8.30 12.35
N ASP A 517 23.32 -7.27 12.98
CA ASP A 517 22.42 -7.33 14.15
C ASP A 517 20.93 -7.38 13.77
N MET A 518 20.60 -7.33 12.48
CA MET A 518 19.22 -7.30 12.01
C MET A 518 18.62 -8.70 11.86
N LYS A 519 18.13 -9.26 12.97
CA LYS A 519 17.47 -10.59 13.06
C LYS A 519 16.03 -10.57 12.51
N PRO A 520 15.77 -11.01 11.26
CA PRO A 520 14.45 -10.87 10.66
C PRO A 520 13.45 -11.84 11.29
N HIS A 521 12.18 -11.44 11.34
CA HIS A 521 11.07 -12.31 11.68
C HIS A 521 10.79 -13.31 10.54
N GLU A 522 10.32 -14.52 10.85
CA GLU A 522 10.03 -15.60 9.88
C GLU A 522 9.18 -15.13 8.67
N MET A 523 8.18 -14.28 8.92
CA MET A 523 7.27 -13.71 7.91
C MET A 523 7.83 -12.49 7.15
N PHE A 524 9.11 -12.13 7.30
CA PHE A 524 9.68 -10.90 6.73
C PHE A 524 9.48 -10.80 5.21
N ILE A 525 9.86 -11.85 4.47
CA ILE A 525 9.74 -11.87 2.99
C ILE A 525 8.27 -11.82 2.58
N GLN A 526 7.43 -12.60 3.26
CA GLN A 526 5.98 -12.66 3.05
C GLN A 526 5.31 -11.29 3.23
N ALA A 527 5.78 -10.47 4.18
CA ALA A 527 5.20 -9.17 4.49
C ALA A 527 5.73 -8.04 3.59
N THR A 528 6.96 -8.15 3.10
CA THR A 528 7.64 -7.06 2.37
C THR A 528 7.51 -7.16 0.86
N LEU A 529 7.63 -8.36 0.27
CA LEU A 529 7.45 -8.58 -1.16
C LEU A 529 6.12 -8.04 -1.72
N PRO A 530 4.98 -8.17 -1.01
CA PRO A 530 3.70 -7.63 -1.45
C PRO A 530 3.72 -6.18 -1.93
N PHE A 531 4.54 -5.31 -1.32
CA PHE A 531 4.57 -3.89 -1.66
C PHE A 531 5.18 -3.58 -3.03
N PHE A 532 5.90 -4.54 -3.62
CA PHE A 532 6.43 -4.42 -4.97
C PHE A 532 5.42 -4.81 -6.06
N PHE A 533 4.29 -5.41 -5.66
CA PHE A 533 3.19 -5.68 -6.55
C PHE A 533 2.25 -4.48 -6.57
N ASP A 534 1.86 -4.06 -7.77
CA ASP A 534 0.85 -3.03 -7.91
C ASP A 534 -0.45 -3.52 -7.24
N ALA A 535 -1.08 -2.65 -6.44
CA ALA A 535 -2.44 -2.88 -6.01
C ALA A 535 -3.25 -3.18 -7.29
N PRO A 536 -4.06 -4.25 -7.33
CA PRO A 536 -4.91 -4.51 -8.48
C PRO A 536 -5.80 -3.29 -8.64
N GLN A 537 -5.42 -2.41 -9.58
CA GLN A 537 -6.26 -1.30 -9.90
C GLN A 537 -7.53 -1.96 -10.40
N ASN A 538 -8.68 -1.57 -9.84
CA ASN A 538 -9.95 -1.77 -10.50
C ASN A 538 -10.02 -0.94 -11.79
N SER A 539 -8.97 -0.93 -12.60
CA SER A 539 -9.17 -0.94 -14.03
C SER A 539 -10.09 -2.12 -14.27
N LYS A 540 -11.35 -1.81 -14.54
CA LYS A 540 -12.21 -2.68 -15.33
C LYS A 540 -11.44 -2.91 -16.65
N ILE A 541 -10.48 -3.83 -16.65
CA ILE A 541 -9.75 -4.24 -17.84
C ILE A 541 -10.76 -5.07 -18.61
N THR A 542 -11.63 -4.38 -19.34
CA THR A 542 -12.61 -5.01 -20.22
C THR A 542 -11.87 -5.42 -21.48
N ARG A 543 -11.79 -6.73 -21.71
CA ARG A 543 -11.27 -7.29 -22.96
C ARG A 543 -12.24 -7.00 -24.11
N CYS A 544 -11.74 -7.08 -25.34
CA CYS A 544 -12.53 -6.94 -26.54
C CYS A 544 -13.61 -8.03 -26.59
N CYS A 545 -14.86 -7.66 -26.85
CA CYS A 545 -15.98 -8.59 -26.99
C CYS A 545 -16.06 -9.25 -28.38
N ALA A 546 -15.11 -8.97 -29.27
CA ALA A 546 -15.11 -9.58 -30.61
C ALA A 546 -14.69 -11.06 -30.53
N PRO A 547 -15.38 -11.97 -31.25
CA PRO A 547 -15.00 -13.38 -31.31
C PRO A 547 -13.53 -13.53 -31.75
N GLY A 548 -12.72 -14.20 -30.92
CA GLY A 548 -11.30 -14.46 -31.22
C GLY A 548 -10.33 -13.31 -30.91
N CYS A 549 -10.77 -12.18 -30.36
CA CYS A 549 -9.90 -11.06 -30.02
C CYS A 549 -9.57 -11.01 -28.51
N GLY A 550 -8.28 -11.08 -28.15
CA GLY A 550 -7.79 -10.99 -26.77
C GLY A 550 -7.39 -9.58 -26.31
N ASP A 551 -7.50 -8.59 -27.19
CA ASP A 551 -7.01 -7.23 -26.94
C ASP A 551 -7.86 -6.45 -25.93
N LEU A 552 -7.28 -5.36 -25.42
CA LEU A 552 -7.96 -4.45 -24.49
C LEU A 552 -9.02 -3.61 -25.20
N GLY A 553 -10.24 -3.61 -24.66
CA GLY A 553 -11.35 -2.79 -25.14
C GLY A 553 -11.10 -1.29 -24.90
N LYS A 554 -11.28 -0.48 -25.95
CA LYS A 554 -11.05 0.98 -25.96
C LYS A 554 -12.28 1.78 -26.39
N ILE A 555 -13.24 1.11 -27.04
CA ILE A 555 -14.39 1.72 -27.69
C ILE A 555 -15.64 0.98 -27.22
N CYS A 556 -16.72 1.71 -26.92
CA CYS A 556 -18.03 1.12 -26.68
C CYS A 556 -19.12 1.83 -27.50
N CYS A 557 -20.28 1.16 -27.60
CA CYS A 557 -21.46 1.75 -28.21
C CYS A 557 -22.08 2.80 -27.28
N ALA A 558 -22.14 4.06 -27.72
CA ALA A 558 -22.69 5.15 -26.92
C ALA A 558 -24.19 4.97 -26.63
N LEU A 559 -24.94 4.36 -27.56
CA LEU A 559 -26.38 4.10 -27.38
C LEU A 559 -26.63 3.01 -26.31
N CYS A 560 -25.90 1.89 -26.34
CA CYS A 560 -25.99 0.86 -25.31
C CYS A 560 -25.53 1.37 -23.95
N GLN A 561 -24.50 2.22 -23.93
CA GLN A 561 -24.05 2.87 -22.70
C GLN A 561 -25.13 3.78 -22.10
N ASN A 562 -25.78 4.60 -22.94
CA ASN A 562 -26.89 5.45 -22.49
C ASN A 562 -28.12 4.64 -22.04
N ALA A 563 -28.31 3.44 -22.59
CA ALA A 563 -29.34 2.50 -22.17
C ALA A 563 -28.96 1.68 -20.91
N GLY A 564 -27.79 1.90 -20.32
CA GLY A 564 -27.37 1.26 -19.07
C GLY A 564 -26.79 -0.14 -19.22
N VAL A 565 -26.41 -0.58 -20.42
CA VAL A 565 -25.82 -1.91 -20.64
C VAL A 565 -24.42 -1.99 -20.00
N PRO A 566 -24.08 -3.08 -19.27
CA PRO A 566 -22.77 -3.22 -18.63
C PRO A 566 -21.59 -3.14 -19.61
N GLU A 567 -20.62 -2.28 -19.28
CA GLU A 567 -19.42 -2.02 -20.09
C GLU A 567 -18.64 -3.30 -20.52
N PRO A 568 -18.47 -4.35 -19.70
CA PRO A 568 -17.76 -5.57 -20.10
C PRO A 568 -18.39 -6.32 -21.28
N GLN A 569 -19.66 -6.06 -21.61
CA GLN A 569 -20.40 -6.73 -22.67
C GLN A 569 -20.40 -5.95 -24.00
N ILE A 570 -19.89 -4.71 -24.00
CA ILE A 570 -20.03 -3.77 -25.13
C ILE A 570 -18.71 -3.04 -25.47
N MET A 571 -17.56 -3.58 -25.07
CA MET A 571 -16.23 -2.97 -25.23
C MET A 571 -15.40 -3.67 -26.32
N TYR A 572 -14.76 -2.89 -27.19
CA TYR A 572 -14.06 -3.36 -28.39
C TYR A 572 -12.70 -2.66 -28.54
N CYS A 573 -11.67 -3.37 -29.01
CA CYS A 573 -10.31 -2.81 -29.15
C CYS A 573 -10.16 -1.89 -30.36
N SER A 574 -10.94 -2.11 -31.42
CA SER A 574 -10.93 -1.38 -32.69
C SER A 574 -12.32 -1.33 -33.32
N LYS A 575 -12.47 -0.46 -34.32
CA LYS A 575 -13.69 -0.36 -35.14
C LYS A 575 -13.97 -1.67 -35.91
N ASP A 576 -12.92 -2.35 -36.34
CA ASP A 576 -13.03 -3.62 -37.07
C ASP A 576 -13.55 -4.73 -36.15
N CYS A 577 -13.04 -4.81 -34.92
CA CYS A 577 -13.56 -5.73 -33.91
C CYS A 577 -15.00 -5.41 -33.50
N TYR A 578 -15.36 -4.13 -33.40
CA TYR A 578 -16.74 -3.71 -33.17
C TYR A 578 -17.67 -4.24 -34.27
N ASN A 579 -17.29 -4.05 -35.54
CA ASN A 579 -18.08 -4.50 -36.69
C ASN A 579 -18.13 -6.04 -36.80
N ALA A 580 -16.98 -6.71 -36.60
CA ALA A 580 -16.84 -8.16 -36.70
C ALA A 580 -17.61 -8.90 -35.60
N SER A 581 -17.80 -8.28 -34.43
CA SER A 581 -18.50 -8.90 -33.31
C SER A 581 -20.01 -9.14 -33.53
N GLY A 582 -20.60 -8.54 -34.56
CA GLY A 582 -22.04 -8.64 -34.78
C GLY A 582 -22.86 -8.12 -33.59
N HIS A 583 -22.32 -7.17 -32.80
CA HIS A 583 -22.94 -6.57 -31.60
C HIS A 583 -24.43 -6.21 -31.76
N THR A 584 -24.86 -5.95 -33.00
CA THR A 584 -26.20 -5.50 -33.34
C THR A 584 -26.96 -6.59 -34.12
N LYS A 585 -27.87 -7.29 -33.42
CA LYS A 585 -28.78 -8.28 -34.04
C LYS A 585 -29.92 -7.63 -34.82
N SER A 586 -30.35 -6.42 -34.46
CA SER A 586 -31.44 -5.71 -35.17
C SER A 586 -30.91 -4.70 -36.20
N SER A 587 -31.59 -4.63 -37.35
CA SER A 587 -31.26 -3.73 -38.46
C SER A 587 -31.43 -2.24 -38.11
N LEU A 588 -32.35 -1.91 -37.20
CA LEU A 588 -32.57 -0.56 -36.69
C LEU A 588 -31.41 -0.08 -35.81
N HIS A 589 -30.96 -0.91 -34.86
CA HIS A 589 -29.86 -0.57 -33.98
C HIS A 589 -28.55 -0.43 -34.79
N ARG A 590 -28.34 -1.27 -35.82
CA ARG A 590 -27.19 -1.17 -36.74
C ARG A 590 -27.11 0.17 -37.48
N ARG A 591 -28.23 0.73 -37.94
CA ARG A 591 -28.27 2.04 -38.62
C ARG A 591 -28.03 3.20 -37.66
N GLN A 592 -28.50 3.09 -36.42
CA GLN A 592 -28.31 4.13 -35.40
C GLN A 592 -26.89 4.12 -34.79
N THR A 593 -26.22 2.97 -34.72
CA THR A 593 -24.90 2.85 -34.09
C THR A 593 -23.70 3.05 -35.00
N GLN A 594 -23.88 3.04 -36.33
CA GLN A 594 -22.79 3.16 -37.31
C GLN A 594 -21.88 4.39 -37.08
N ASN A 595 -22.41 5.43 -36.43
CA ASN A 595 -21.68 6.67 -36.13
C ASN A 595 -21.66 7.07 -34.63
N THR A 596 -22.11 6.22 -33.71
CA THR A 596 -22.17 6.56 -32.26
C THR A 596 -21.18 5.74 -31.43
N MET A 597 -19.90 5.83 -31.77
CA MET A 597 -18.82 5.20 -31.00
C MET A 597 -18.27 6.20 -29.98
N SER A 598 -18.24 5.80 -28.71
CA SER A 598 -17.55 6.56 -27.67
C SER A 598 -16.17 5.94 -27.43
N GLU A 599 -15.12 6.69 -27.77
CA GLU A 599 -13.74 6.31 -27.45
C GLU A 599 -13.41 6.69 -26.00
N ARG A 600 -12.99 5.71 -25.20
CA ARG A 600 -12.55 5.93 -23.83
C ARG A 600 -11.08 5.55 -23.70
N MET A 601 -10.21 6.47 -24.08
CA MET A 601 -8.79 6.35 -23.78
C MET A 601 -8.58 6.79 -22.32
N MET A 602 -8.49 5.81 -21.42
CA MET A 602 -8.22 6.03 -20.01
C MET A 602 -6.76 5.70 -19.72
N CYS A 603 -6.10 6.50 -18.90
CA CYS A 603 -4.73 6.21 -18.52
C CYS A 603 -4.70 5.05 -17.52
N ALA A 604 -3.84 4.07 -17.82
CA ALA A 604 -3.69 2.82 -17.07
C ALA A 604 -3.29 3.01 -15.60
N SER A 605 -2.72 4.17 -15.24
CA SER A 605 -2.26 4.47 -13.88
C SER A 605 -3.27 5.27 -13.06
N CYS A 606 -4.05 6.15 -13.70
CA CYS A 606 -4.89 7.14 -13.02
C CYS A 606 -6.40 6.93 -13.27
N GLY A 607 -6.78 6.06 -14.22
CA GLY A 607 -8.15 5.82 -14.67
C GLY A 607 -8.85 7.05 -15.29
N SER A 608 -8.14 8.16 -15.49
CA SER A 608 -8.71 9.40 -16.01
C SER A 608 -8.52 9.54 -17.52
N GLN A 609 -9.30 10.42 -18.14
CA GLN A 609 -9.28 10.65 -19.58
C GLN A 609 -7.91 11.19 -20.05
N ILE A 610 -7.47 10.66 -21.19
CA ILE A 610 -6.23 11.11 -21.85
C ILE A 610 -6.54 12.32 -22.74
N ASN A 611 -5.68 13.32 -22.72
CA ASN A 611 -5.77 14.44 -23.64
C ASN A 611 -5.17 14.05 -24.99
N LYS A 612 -6.02 13.80 -26.00
CA LYS A 612 -5.61 13.36 -27.34
C LYS A 612 -4.60 14.28 -28.03
N LYS A 613 -4.67 15.60 -27.80
CA LYS A 613 -3.74 16.57 -28.42
C LYS A 613 -2.35 16.56 -27.78
N LYS A 614 -2.25 16.17 -26.51
CA LYS A 614 -0.99 16.22 -25.74
C LYS A 614 -0.39 14.85 -25.45
N GLY A 615 -1.13 13.76 -25.63
CA GLY A 615 -0.67 12.41 -25.28
C GLY A 615 -0.50 12.16 -23.77
N LEU A 616 -1.09 13.01 -22.91
CA LEU A 616 -0.89 12.99 -21.45
C LEU A 616 -2.21 12.68 -20.70
N CYS A 617 -2.15 11.93 -19.58
CA CYS A 617 -3.28 11.78 -18.64
C CYS A 617 -3.67 13.16 -18.08
N ARG A 618 -4.95 13.53 -18.13
CA ARG A 618 -5.43 14.83 -17.60
C ARG A 618 -5.20 15.00 -16.09
N LYS A 619 -5.06 13.90 -15.34
CA LYS A 619 -4.91 13.91 -13.88
C LYS A 619 -3.47 13.69 -13.39
N CYS A 620 -2.74 12.73 -13.96
CA CYS A 620 -1.38 12.40 -13.52
C CYS A 620 -0.28 12.88 -14.48
N ASN A 621 -0.65 13.56 -15.57
CA ASN A 621 0.27 14.12 -16.56
C ASN A 621 1.28 13.12 -17.15
N ARG A 622 0.98 11.82 -17.07
CA ARG A 622 1.84 10.74 -17.58
C ARG A 622 1.64 10.58 -19.08
N ALA A 623 2.73 10.46 -19.83
CA ALA A 623 2.71 10.19 -21.26
C ALA A 623 2.16 8.79 -21.53
N VAL A 624 1.30 8.67 -22.53
CA VAL A 624 0.70 7.40 -22.95
C VAL A 624 1.41 6.97 -24.21
N SER A 625 2.03 5.78 -24.21
CA SER A 625 2.71 5.25 -25.38
C SER A 625 1.70 5.06 -26.53
N GLN A 626 1.89 5.84 -27.60
CA GLN A 626 1.23 5.53 -28.87
C GLN A 626 1.94 4.31 -29.45
N ARG A 627 1.30 3.13 -29.40
CA ARG A 627 1.57 2.11 -30.41
C ARG A 627 0.97 2.62 -31.72
N GLN A 628 1.75 3.34 -32.52
CA GLN A 628 1.47 3.43 -33.95
C GLN A 628 1.96 2.14 -34.59
N SER A 629 1.03 1.40 -35.18
CA SER A 629 1.33 0.30 -36.09
C SER A 629 1.89 0.90 -37.38
N GLY A 630 3.21 0.92 -37.52
CA GLY A 630 3.87 1.40 -38.72
C GLY A 630 5.33 1.78 -38.48
N GLY A 631 6.23 0.86 -38.80
CA GLY A 631 7.62 1.13 -39.20
C GLY A 631 8.40 2.18 -38.39
N ALA A 632 8.77 1.84 -37.16
CA ALA A 632 9.96 2.37 -36.51
C ALA A 632 10.44 1.29 -35.54
N GLU A 633 11.71 0.90 -35.67
CA GLU A 633 12.34 -0.07 -34.79
C GLU A 633 12.09 0.31 -33.34
N PHE A 634 11.48 -0.62 -32.62
CA PHE A 634 11.58 -0.67 -31.19
C PHE A 634 13.07 -0.68 -30.85
N VAL A 635 13.59 0.40 -30.29
CA VAL A 635 14.62 0.23 -29.26
C VAL A 635 13.89 -0.44 -28.11
N GLY A 636 13.81 -1.78 -28.19
CA GLY A 636 13.57 -2.58 -27.03
C GLY A 636 14.71 -2.27 -26.10
N VAL A 637 14.43 -1.47 -25.06
CA VAL A 637 15.29 -1.44 -23.90
C VAL A 637 15.18 -2.85 -23.33
N SER A 638 16.14 -3.69 -23.73
CA SER A 638 16.35 -4.99 -23.09
C SER A 638 16.58 -4.70 -21.62
N ALA A 639 16.25 -5.66 -20.76
CA ALA A 639 16.58 -5.61 -19.34
C ALA A 639 18.10 -5.52 -19.06
N ASP A 640 18.93 -5.49 -20.10
CA ASP A 640 20.39 -5.63 -20.06
C ASP A 640 21.18 -4.33 -20.23
N ASP A 641 20.54 -3.19 -20.55
CA ASP A 641 21.24 -1.90 -20.67
C ASP A 641 21.31 -1.20 -19.30
N TYR A 642 22.27 -1.61 -18.47
CA TYR A 642 22.61 -0.90 -17.23
C TYR A 642 23.04 0.54 -17.54
N SER A 643 22.35 1.52 -16.99
CA SER A 643 22.68 2.95 -17.08
C SER A 643 22.84 3.53 -15.68
N ASP A 644 23.92 4.28 -15.43
CA ASP A 644 24.10 4.99 -14.14
C ASP A 644 23.11 6.17 -13.96
N HIS A 645 22.28 6.46 -14.97
CA HIS A 645 21.36 7.58 -14.94
C HIS A 645 20.11 7.24 -14.11
N VAL A 646 19.92 7.93 -12.97
CA VAL A 646 18.84 7.67 -11.98
C VAL A 646 17.43 7.64 -12.60
N SER A 647 17.20 8.38 -13.69
CA SER A 647 15.90 8.38 -14.39
C SER A 647 15.56 7.08 -15.13
N VAL A 648 16.57 6.25 -15.42
CA VAL A 648 16.46 4.97 -16.14
C VAL A 648 16.22 3.83 -15.15
N ASN A 649 16.69 3.98 -13.91
CA ASN A 649 16.58 2.98 -12.85
C ASN A 649 15.41 3.32 -11.90
N GLN A 650 14.21 2.84 -12.21
CA GLN A 650 13.12 2.86 -11.22
C GLN A 650 13.34 1.75 -10.20
N VAL A 651 13.99 2.08 -9.08
CA VAL A 651 14.18 1.17 -7.95
C VAL A 651 13.04 1.38 -6.96
N GLY A 652 12.23 0.34 -6.74
CA GLY A 652 11.37 0.27 -5.57
C GLY A 652 12.22 -0.05 -4.35
N TYR A 653 11.98 0.62 -3.22
CA TYR A 653 12.59 0.25 -1.95
C TYR A 653 11.52 0.17 -0.86
N VAL A 654 11.70 -0.81 0.03
CA VAL A 654 10.89 -0.99 1.23
C VAL A 654 11.86 -1.02 2.41
N GLN A 655 11.66 -0.12 3.36
CA GLN A 655 12.39 -0.11 4.62
C GLN A 655 11.40 -0.17 5.77
N THR A 656 11.58 -1.13 6.66
CA THR A 656 10.63 -1.41 7.74
C THR A 656 11.37 -1.93 8.96
N PRO A 657 11.36 -1.21 10.09
CA PRO A 657 11.94 -1.70 11.34
C PRO A 657 11.01 -2.66 12.10
N GLN A 658 9.80 -2.91 11.59
CA GLN A 658 8.71 -3.56 12.34
C GLN A 658 8.83 -5.09 12.40
N TYR A 659 9.72 -5.67 11.58
CA TYR A 659 9.80 -7.12 11.37
C TYR A 659 11.12 -7.71 11.89
N PHE A 660 11.68 -7.13 12.95
CA PHE A 660 12.90 -7.59 13.61
C PHE A 660 12.62 -7.92 15.08
N GLU A 661 13.29 -8.94 15.62
CA GLU A 661 13.02 -9.55 16.93
C GLU A 661 12.95 -8.56 18.10
N ASP A 662 13.74 -7.48 18.06
CA ASP A 662 13.78 -6.46 19.12
C ASP A 662 12.64 -5.41 19.05
N CYS A 663 11.72 -5.54 18.10
CA CYS A 663 10.63 -4.59 17.97
C CYS A 663 9.53 -4.83 19.02
N LEU A 664 9.33 -3.87 19.92
CA LEU A 664 8.28 -3.86 20.96
C LEU A 664 6.87 -4.14 20.42
N GLN A 665 6.58 -3.84 19.14
CA GLN A 665 5.29 -4.10 18.50
C GLN A 665 4.98 -5.60 18.36
N LEU A 666 6.00 -6.48 18.29
CA LEU A 666 5.82 -7.93 18.27
C LEU A 666 5.17 -8.47 19.56
N ARG A 667 5.37 -7.79 20.71
CA ARG A 667 4.88 -8.22 22.02
C ARG A 667 3.42 -7.85 22.30
N LEU A 668 2.80 -7.01 21.48
CA LEU A 668 1.47 -6.43 21.74
C LEU A 668 0.30 -7.17 21.05
N GLY A 669 0.57 -8.27 20.33
CA GLY A 669 -0.44 -9.04 19.61
C GLY A 669 -0.77 -8.44 18.25
N ASP A 670 -0.60 -9.28 17.22
CA ASP A 670 -0.48 -8.96 15.79
C ASP A 670 0.72 -8.05 15.43
N PRO A 671 1.90 -8.64 15.19
CA PRO A 671 3.11 -7.92 14.82
C PRO A 671 3.01 -7.12 13.51
N CYS A 672 1.99 -7.40 12.70
CA CYS A 672 1.90 -6.92 11.33
C CYS A 672 0.79 -5.88 11.10
N GLY A 673 -0.01 -5.57 12.13
CA GLY A 673 -1.09 -4.58 12.06
C GLY A 673 -1.99 -4.79 10.84
N HIS A 674 -2.36 -6.04 10.57
CA HIS A 674 -3.12 -6.48 9.39
C HIS A 674 -4.62 -6.14 9.43
#